data_AF-A0A100IKJ8-F1
#
_entry.id   AF-A0A100IKJ8-F1
#
_cell.length_a   1.000
_cell.length_b   1.000
_cell.length_c   1.000
_cell.angle_alpha   90.00
_cell.angle_beta   90.00
_cell.angle_gamma   90.00
#
_symmetry.space_group_name_H-M   'P 1'
#
loop_
_entity.id
_entity.type
_entity.pdbx_description
1 polymer ?
#
loop_
_entity_poly.entity_id
_entity_poly.type
_entity_poly.pdbx_seq_one_letter_code
_entity_poly.pdbx_strand_id
1 'polypeptide(L)'
;MDKRTAESPMDFEWQTRAPGDVTSPFYQLSMQHDNQKKRPHSIFDSPEKKTMPALREPNSQPFLFSQTKTQQPPATPKPFFNQSAFMTPRKFDVDFSSGAENMSSPEHADNEDTPEQPKAHRNSLFSMYGRFAPSPGRGEIPRVSHYSNALARRVQKRRRRDKALDLQLRRDSDDESDRPSSSELKPTKQRQKPGPGQPETTQTGSRLTSFSDFFALLEAHPNVPSILSWWAQLVVNLSLFSLAVYVVFGFVSAIRAEFEQAAEEVSDTILAEMAACAKSYVDNRCAGGDRLPALESVCENWERCMNRDPAKVGRAKVSAHTMAVIINSFIDPISWKAIMFFLATISTVTVVSNWSFRSFRNRLNQHDYSAPPSYSRQSSAQHHPSLAPPQYPYQHNSIGYMGAPNQGATGFEKPDAPLMLEQATTKDFVSERTRDRESRMRTPSPSKRMSMTKRNLIVVSNRLPLSLKKVDGGYESSLSSGGLVTSLSGLTKTTTFSWFGWPGIDVTDEKEQGQIRQSLDEHNAVPIFLDNELANNHYNNFSSAYHPVAYISPKINAILWPILHYQSGINFEDGPWEAYQRVNEIFADTIAEAAKPGSLIWVHDYHLMLLPRLLRDRLAGKNCAIGFSLHTPFPAGDFWRGLPVQKELLRGLLASDVIGFHTDEYKRNFVLCAETLADAKVKESGTLEYEGHEVVAEKFIVGIDPQKFTDALQNEEVQNRIRELQRRYSGMKVIVGVDRLDYIKGLDQKLKGYDAFLDQYPELSNKVVLIQVAVPSREDVKEYQDLETELSTMAGRINGKHSTADGCPLIYMHRSVNFSELTALYSVADACLLTSTRDGMNLVSFEYVACQAQRHGVLLLSEFAGAASFMKEGCITFHPANMSEMVDAIHQAVTMSDEDRKSRYETLRHFIETNTSAKWGESFIETLTKHVDGEN
;
A
#
# COMPACT_ATOMS: atom_id res chain seq x y z
N MET A 1 -2.07 64.36 28.02
CA MET A 1 -2.00 63.65 29.30
C MET A 1 -2.50 62.21 29.16
N ASP A 2 -1.65 61.19 29.08
CA ASP A 2 -0.37 61.13 28.35
C ASP A 2 0.13 59.69 28.14
N LYS A 3 0.88 59.49 27.05
CA LYS A 3 1.72 58.32 26.71
C LYS A 3 1.09 56.94 26.49
N ARG A 4 1.80 56.18 25.65
CA ARG A 4 1.70 54.73 25.39
C ARG A 4 2.71 54.00 26.27
N THR A 5 2.48 52.71 26.53
CA THR A 5 3.36 51.60 26.08
C THR A 5 2.61 50.27 26.22
N ALA A 6 3.10 49.22 25.56
CA ALA A 6 2.65 47.84 25.73
C ALA A 6 3.87 46.98 26.10
N GLU A 7 3.68 46.00 26.98
CA GLU A 7 4.63 44.92 27.26
C GLU A 7 3.87 43.78 27.97
N SER A 8 4.27 42.52 27.76
CA SER A 8 3.63 41.34 28.33
C SER A 8 4.52 40.66 29.39
N PRO A 9 3.96 40.21 30.52
CA PRO A 9 4.73 39.46 31.51
C PRO A 9 4.94 38.01 31.05
N MET A 10 5.98 37.81 30.23
CA MET A 10 6.62 36.52 29.98
C MET A 10 7.98 36.55 30.65
N ASP A 11 8.11 35.95 31.83
CA ASP A 11 9.42 35.60 32.41
C ASP A 11 9.25 34.59 33.56
N PHE A 12 9.82 33.39 33.39
CA PHE A 12 10.21 32.51 34.49
C PHE A 12 11.32 31.54 34.06
N GLU A 13 12.55 31.97 34.34
CA GLU A 13 13.79 31.20 34.58
C GLU A 13 14.03 29.86 33.82
N TRP A 14 15.02 29.87 32.93
CA TRP A 14 15.63 28.66 32.35
C TRP A 14 16.37 27.81 33.42
N GLN A 15 15.81 26.64 33.78
CA GLN A 15 16.55 25.61 34.52
C GLN A 15 17.20 24.58 33.58
N THR A 16 18.46 24.82 33.22
CA THR A 16 19.25 23.93 32.35
C THR A 16 19.77 22.67 33.06
N ARG A 17 18.87 21.72 33.40
CA ARG A 17 19.23 20.37 33.89
C ARG A 17 18.12 19.32 33.73
N ALA A 18 18.00 18.77 32.52
CA ALA A 18 17.38 17.46 32.35
C ALA A 18 18.36 16.34 32.82
N PRO A 19 17.87 15.21 33.37
CA PRO A 19 18.72 14.11 33.83
C PRO A 19 19.28 13.30 32.66
N GLY A 20 20.39 13.77 32.07
CA GLY A 20 21.09 13.07 30.99
C GLY A 20 21.81 11.80 31.45
N ASP A 21 21.71 10.73 30.66
CA ASP A 21 22.44 9.48 30.88
C ASP A 21 23.96 9.71 30.78
N VAL A 22 24.66 9.49 31.91
CA VAL A 22 26.11 9.65 32.05
C VAL A 22 26.94 8.64 31.24
N THR A 23 26.31 7.58 30.72
CA THR A 23 26.94 6.62 29.81
C THR A 23 26.92 7.08 28.35
N SER A 24 26.14 8.11 28.02
CA SER A 24 26.04 8.66 26.66
C SER A 24 27.40 9.19 26.14
N PRO A 25 27.90 8.71 24.98
CA PRO A 25 29.13 9.21 24.37
C PRO A 25 29.10 10.71 24.10
N PHE A 26 27.93 11.27 23.79
CA PHE A 26 27.75 12.70 23.54
C PHE A 26 27.91 13.54 24.82
N TYR A 27 27.43 13.03 25.96
CA TYR A 27 27.60 13.69 27.26
C TYR A 27 29.08 13.68 27.72
N GLN A 28 29.79 12.57 27.46
CA GLN A 28 31.22 12.46 27.75
C GLN A 28 32.07 13.38 26.84
N LEU A 29 31.69 13.54 25.56
CA LEU A 29 32.31 14.52 24.65
C LEU A 29 32.07 15.97 25.10
N SER A 30 30.87 16.32 25.54
CA SER A 30 30.56 17.63 26.14
C SER A 30 31.49 17.94 27.33
N MET A 31 31.61 17.01 28.28
CA MET A 31 32.46 17.14 29.47
C MET A 31 33.97 17.29 29.13
N GLN A 32 34.44 16.77 28.00
CA GLN A 32 35.81 16.97 27.54
C GLN A 32 36.04 18.37 26.94
N HIS A 33 35.04 18.96 26.30
CA HIS A 33 35.16 20.29 25.69
C HIS A 33 35.14 21.45 26.71
N ASP A 34 34.35 21.36 27.78
CA ASP A 34 34.28 22.42 28.79
C ASP A 34 35.57 22.58 29.61
N ASN A 35 36.30 21.48 29.84
CA ASN A 35 37.51 21.48 30.66
C ASN A 35 38.73 22.22 30.05
N GLN A 36 38.66 22.70 28.79
CA GLN A 36 39.79 23.37 28.13
C GLN A 36 39.78 24.92 28.21
N LYS A 37 38.69 25.56 28.65
CA LYS A 37 38.56 27.03 28.58
C LYS A 37 38.98 27.77 29.85
N LYS A 38 40.30 27.87 30.10
CA LYS A 38 40.89 28.85 31.05
C LYS A 38 42.21 29.48 30.56
N ARG A 39 42.12 30.54 29.74
CA ARG A 39 43.04 31.70 29.69
C ARG A 39 42.45 32.85 28.82
N PRO A 40 42.90 34.12 28.97
CA PRO A 40 42.08 35.29 28.60
C PRO A 40 42.65 36.21 27.49
N HIS A 41 41.80 37.14 27.03
CA HIS A 41 42.05 38.29 26.12
C HIS A 41 42.33 37.94 24.64
N SER A 42 42.02 38.80 23.64
CA SER A 42 41.31 40.10 23.62
C SER A 42 40.36 40.21 22.41
N ILE A 43 39.56 41.30 22.37
CA ILE A 43 38.67 41.66 21.26
C ILE A 43 39.45 42.45 20.19
N PHE A 44 38.95 42.38 18.94
CA PHE A 44 39.50 42.97 17.71
C PHE A 44 40.85 42.42 17.23
N ASP A 45 40.78 41.48 16.27
CA ASP A 45 41.67 41.46 15.11
C ASP A 45 40.95 40.77 13.93
N SER A 46 41.23 41.20 12.69
CA SER A 46 40.66 40.59 11.48
C SER A 46 41.77 39.88 10.68
N PRO A 47 41.55 38.66 10.17
CA PRO A 47 42.60 37.93 9.46
C PRO A 47 42.99 38.60 8.14
N GLU A 48 44.25 39.01 8.05
CA GLU A 48 44.81 39.69 6.87
C GLU A 48 44.82 38.80 5.62
N LYS A 49 44.68 39.42 4.44
CA LYS A 49 44.91 38.77 3.15
C LYS A 49 46.40 38.46 2.98
N LYS A 50 46.74 37.20 2.67
CA LYS A 50 48.01 36.89 1.97
C LYS A 50 47.86 37.09 0.47
N THR A 51 48.53 38.10 -0.05
CA THR A 51 48.68 38.41 -1.47
C THR A 51 49.87 37.67 -2.08
N MET A 52 49.79 37.30 -3.37
CA MET A 52 50.89 37.15 -4.37
C MET A 52 50.45 36.22 -5.52
N PRO A 53 50.90 36.41 -6.78
CA PRO A 53 51.26 37.66 -7.48
C PRO A 53 50.35 37.89 -8.72
N ALA A 54 50.59 38.96 -9.48
CA ALA A 54 49.77 39.38 -10.62
C ALA A 54 50.59 39.76 -11.88
N LEU A 55 49.92 40.37 -12.88
CA LEU A 55 50.38 40.87 -14.20
C LEU A 55 50.22 39.86 -15.37
N ARG A 56 49.77 40.25 -16.57
CA ARG A 56 49.54 41.62 -17.12
C ARG A 56 48.43 41.67 -18.18
N GLU A 57 47.79 42.84 -18.32
CA GLU A 57 46.84 43.22 -19.39
C GLU A 57 47.57 43.64 -20.70
N PRO A 58 46.85 44.07 -21.76
CA PRO A 58 46.53 45.51 -21.87
C PRO A 58 45.11 45.88 -22.36
N ASN A 59 44.67 47.09 -21.98
CA ASN A 59 43.44 47.77 -22.40
C ASN A 59 43.52 48.40 -23.82
N SER A 60 42.39 48.57 -24.52
CA SER A 60 41.92 49.86 -25.09
C SER A 60 40.60 49.78 -25.91
N GLN A 61 39.83 50.87 -25.91
CA GLN A 61 38.61 51.15 -26.71
C GLN A 61 39.01 51.94 -28.02
N PRO A 62 38.13 52.45 -28.96
CA PRO A 62 36.70 52.79 -28.79
C PRO A 62 35.71 52.90 -30.03
N PHE A 63 34.46 53.31 -29.71
CA PHE A 63 33.53 54.23 -30.42
C PHE A 63 32.90 54.00 -31.83
N LEU A 64 31.55 54.02 -31.83
CA LEU A 64 30.59 54.88 -32.61
C LEU A 64 29.89 54.48 -33.95
N PHE A 65 28.60 54.86 -33.97
CA PHE A 65 27.69 55.37 -35.04
C PHE A 65 26.96 54.49 -36.12
N SER A 66 25.62 54.48 -35.96
CA SER A 66 24.53 54.82 -36.93
C SER A 66 24.12 53.93 -38.13
N GLN A 67 22.78 53.70 -38.24
CA GLN A 67 21.87 53.83 -39.42
C GLN A 67 22.20 53.10 -40.76
N THR A 68 21.26 52.57 -41.57
CA THR A 68 19.77 52.46 -41.65
C THR A 68 19.42 51.09 -42.30
N LYS A 69 18.19 50.55 -42.35
CA LYS A 69 17.04 50.91 -43.23
C LYS A 69 15.76 50.12 -42.88
N THR A 70 14.65 50.39 -43.60
CA THR A 70 13.26 50.14 -43.14
C THR A 70 12.35 49.64 -44.27
N GLN A 71 11.10 49.24 -43.93
CA GLN A 71 9.93 48.92 -44.80
C GLN A 71 9.90 47.50 -45.40
N GLN A 72 8.74 46.81 -45.59
CA GLN A 72 7.31 47.11 -45.27
C GLN A 72 6.50 45.78 -45.09
N PRO A 73 5.22 45.79 -44.64
CA PRO A 73 4.50 44.59 -44.15
C PRO A 73 3.45 44.00 -45.15
N PRO A 74 2.30 43.37 -44.79
CA PRO A 74 1.94 42.03 -45.27
C PRO A 74 0.81 41.96 -46.32
N ALA A 75 0.56 40.77 -46.89
CA ALA A 75 -0.54 40.49 -47.83
C ALA A 75 -1.22 39.12 -47.58
N THR A 76 -2.46 38.96 -48.06
CA THR A 76 -3.41 37.88 -47.71
C THR A 76 -3.37 36.63 -48.61
N PRO A 77 -3.80 35.44 -48.12
CA PRO A 77 -3.77 34.17 -48.86
C PRO A 77 -5.08 33.82 -49.61
N LYS A 78 -4.98 32.94 -50.64
CA LYS A 78 -5.99 32.00 -51.23
C LYS A 78 -5.57 31.58 -52.67
N PRO A 79 -6.12 30.51 -53.28
CA PRO A 79 -6.30 29.12 -52.78
C PRO A 79 -5.95 28.07 -53.89
N PHE A 80 -6.62 26.89 -53.87
CA PHE A 80 -6.57 25.74 -54.80
C PHE A 80 -5.36 24.79 -54.69
N PHE A 81 -5.43 23.51 -55.10
CA PHE A 81 -6.43 22.42 -54.96
C PHE A 81 -5.81 21.15 -55.60
N ASN A 82 -6.22 19.94 -55.19
CA ASN A 82 -6.00 18.62 -55.84
C ASN A 82 -4.80 18.40 -56.79
N GLN A 83 -3.97 17.39 -56.47
CA GLN A 83 -4.09 16.08 -57.15
C GLN A 83 -3.33 14.95 -56.43
N SER A 84 -3.70 13.71 -56.72
CA SER A 84 -3.18 12.49 -56.10
C SER A 84 -3.09 11.35 -57.12
N ALA A 85 -1.92 10.70 -57.28
CA ALA A 85 -1.81 9.33 -57.84
C ALA A 85 -0.38 8.76 -57.73
N PHE A 86 -0.25 7.46 -57.41
CA PHE A 86 0.57 6.42 -58.09
C PHE A 86 2.10 6.67 -58.31
N MET A 87 3.06 5.74 -58.07
CA MET A 87 3.06 4.32 -57.68
C MET A 87 4.31 3.93 -56.84
N THR A 88 4.28 2.75 -56.21
CA THR A 88 5.48 2.01 -55.76
C THR A 88 6.19 1.27 -56.91
N PRO A 89 7.51 1.05 -56.83
CA PRO A 89 8.02 -0.33 -56.95
C PRO A 89 9.05 -0.71 -55.86
N ARG A 90 9.67 -1.89 -55.97
CA ARG A 90 10.46 -2.57 -54.92
C ARG A 90 11.98 -2.53 -55.17
N LYS A 91 12.76 -2.74 -54.07
CA LYS A 91 14.10 -3.36 -53.95
C LYS A 91 15.03 -3.47 -55.19
N PHE A 92 16.30 -3.11 -55.00
CA PHE A 92 17.39 -4.11 -54.89
C PHE A 92 18.66 -3.52 -54.23
N ASP A 93 19.49 -4.40 -53.66
CA ASP A 93 20.70 -4.10 -52.87
C ASP A 93 22.00 -4.31 -53.68
N VAL A 94 23.14 -3.74 -53.22
CA VAL A 94 24.52 -4.09 -53.68
C VAL A 94 25.51 -4.05 -52.51
N ASP A 95 26.28 -5.13 -52.33
CA ASP A 95 27.29 -5.36 -51.28
C ASP A 95 28.73 -4.91 -51.63
N PHE A 96 29.59 -4.83 -50.59
CA PHE A 96 31.01 -5.27 -50.53
C PHE A 96 31.56 -4.90 -49.12
N SER A 97 32.39 -5.65 -48.38
CA SER A 97 32.97 -7.02 -48.42
C SER A 97 33.53 -7.33 -47.00
N SER A 98 33.84 -8.53 -46.50
CA SER A 98 33.86 -9.92 -47.02
C SER A 98 33.13 -10.86 -46.01
N GLY A 99 33.17 -12.20 -45.97
CA GLY A 99 34.02 -13.27 -46.53
C GLY A 99 34.99 -13.82 -45.46
N ALA A 100 35.11 -15.12 -45.17
CA ALA A 100 34.47 -16.34 -45.72
C ALA A 100 34.69 -17.52 -44.70
N GLU A 101 34.23 -18.78 -44.80
CA GLU A 101 33.44 -19.56 -45.78
C GLU A 101 32.96 -20.91 -45.14
N ASN A 102 31.95 -21.59 -45.74
CA ASN A 102 31.66 -23.07 -45.66
C ASN A 102 31.30 -23.75 -44.31
N MET A 103 30.58 -24.89 -44.24
CA MET A 103 29.40 -25.39 -44.98
C MET A 103 28.79 -26.63 -44.24
N SER A 104 27.67 -27.18 -44.76
CA SER A 104 27.10 -28.54 -44.54
C SER A 104 26.47 -28.95 -43.18
N SER A 105 25.25 -29.51 -43.30
CA SER A 105 24.60 -30.55 -42.46
C SER A 105 24.49 -31.83 -43.34
N PRO A 106 23.78 -32.96 -43.03
CA PRO A 106 22.74 -33.24 -42.00
C PRO A 106 22.88 -34.64 -41.32
N GLU A 107 21.74 -35.25 -40.91
CA GLU A 107 21.52 -36.67 -40.50
C GLU A 107 22.06 -37.10 -39.10
N HIS A 108 21.47 -38.05 -38.35
CA HIS A 108 20.24 -38.87 -38.55
C HIS A 108 19.52 -39.14 -37.18
N ALA A 109 18.31 -39.72 -37.21
CA ALA A 109 17.41 -39.99 -36.08
C ALA A 109 17.69 -41.27 -35.25
N ASP A 110 17.10 -41.40 -34.04
CA ASP A 110 16.12 -42.48 -33.68
C ASP A 110 15.69 -42.49 -32.19
N ASN A 111 14.37 -42.66 -31.95
CA ASN A 111 13.61 -43.65 -31.12
C ASN A 111 14.27 -44.35 -29.89
N GLU A 112 13.58 -44.87 -28.85
CA GLU A 112 12.18 -44.82 -28.33
C GLU A 112 12.14 -45.44 -26.89
N ASP A 113 10.97 -45.41 -26.25
CA ASP A 113 10.43 -46.36 -25.23
C ASP A 113 10.98 -46.50 -23.78
N THR A 114 10.10 -46.09 -22.84
CA THR A 114 9.51 -46.74 -21.63
C THR A 114 9.66 -48.27 -21.38
N PRO A 115 9.21 -48.90 -20.24
CA PRO A 115 8.58 -48.38 -18.99
C PRO A 115 8.97 -49.03 -17.61
N GLU A 116 8.29 -48.54 -16.54
CA GLU A 116 7.77 -49.26 -15.34
C GLU A 116 8.57 -49.44 -14.01
N GLN A 117 7.84 -49.96 -12.99
CA GLN A 117 8.04 -49.79 -11.52
C GLN A 117 8.34 -51.15 -10.79
N PRO A 118 8.18 -51.43 -9.45
CA PRO A 118 7.79 -50.60 -8.29
C PRO A 118 8.44 -50.89 -6.88
N LYS A 119 8.13 -50.03 -5.88
CA LYS A 119 8.09 -50.29 -4.39
C LYS A 119 9.43 -50.59 -3.66
N ALA A 120 9.64 -50.29 -2.36
CA ALA A 120 8.89 -49.50 -1.36
C ALA A 120 9.77 -49.06 -0.14
N HIS A 121 9.30 -48.04 0.59
CA HIS A 121 9.50 -47.72 2.03
C HIS A 121 10.65 -48.40 2.84
N ARG A 122 11.63 -47.61 3.34
CA ARG A 122 11.67 -47.12 4.76
C ARG A 122 12.90 -46.26 5.13
N ASN A 123 12.73 -45.52 6.22
CA ASN A 123 13.58 -44.45 6.75
C ASN A 123 14.93 -44.93 7.32
N SER A 124 15.98 -44.10 7.22
CA SER A 124 16.78 -43.66 8.39
C SER A 124 17.62 -42.41 8.07
N LEU A 125 18.08 -41.72 9.12
CA LEU A 125 19.01 -40.58 9.04
C LEU A 125 20.48 -41.04 8.91
N PHE A 126 21.37 -40.05 8.69
CA PHE A 126 22.85 -40.15 8.65
C PHE A 126 23.49 -40.70 7.36
N SER A 127 23.48 -39.89 6.29
CA SER A 127 24.53 -39.91 5.26
C SER A 127 24.69 -38.56 4.54
N MET A 128 25.21 -37.52 5.23
CA MET A 128 25.67 -36.29 4.57
C MET A 128 26.71 -35.50 5.40
N TYR A 129 27.88 -36.10 5.66
CA TYR A 129 29.09 -35.34 5.99
C TYR A 129 30.34 -36.06 5.46
N GLY A 130 31.07 -35.40 4.56
CA GLY A 130 32.42 -35.82 4.17
C GLY A 130 32.72 -35.94 2.68
N ARG A 131 32.87 -34.79 1.99
CA ARG A 131 33.98 -34.52 1.04
C ARG A 131 33.92 -33.09 0.48
N PHE A 132 34.59 -32.17 1.17
CA PHE A 132 35.13 -30.95 0.55
C PHE A 132 36.65 -31.10 0.47
N ALA A 133 37.18 -31.25 -0.74
CA ALA A 133 38.60 -31.08 -1.07
C ALA A 133 38.68 -30.66 -2.56
N PRO A 134 39.33 -29.54 -2.91
CA PRO A 134 39.26 -28.99 -4.26
C PRO A 134 40.36 -29.50 -5.21
N SER A 135 40.12 -29.39 -6.51
CA SER A 135 41.13 -29.49 -7.57
C SER A 135 40.85 -28.40 -8.64
N PRO A 136 41.86 -27.75 -9.26
CA PRO A 136 41.67 -26.51 -10.02
C PRO A 136 41.61 -26.68 -11.56
N GLY A 137 40.88 -25.78 -12.23
CA GLY A 137 40.86 -25.66 -13.69
C GLY A 137 40.50 -24.24 -14.16
N ARG A 138 41.12 -23.79 -15.27
CA ARG A 138 40.74 -22.56 -16.01
C ARG A 138 39.48 -22.85 -16.85
N GLY A 139 38.58 -21.91 -17.17
CA GLY A 139 38.45 -20.50 -16.76
C GLY A 139 38.44 -19.52 -17.94
N GLU A 140 37.35 -18.77 -18.13
CA GLU A 140 37.27 -17.62 -19.07
C GLU A 140 36.16 -16.62 -18.68
N ILE A 141 36.04 -15.46 -19.36
CA ILE A 141 35.35 -14.26 -18.84
C ILE A 141 34.45 -13.55 -19.89
N PRO A 142 33.14 -13.41 -19.64
CA PRO A 142 32.28 -12.36 -20.22
C PRO A 142 32.33 -11.04 -19.41
N ARG A 143 32.02 -9.91 -20.06
CA ARG A 143 32.20 -8.55 -19.49
C ARG A 143 31.00 -8.10 -18.63
N VAL A 144 31.26 -7.14 -17.72
CA VAL A 144 30.27 -6.55 -16.78
C VAL A 144 30.22 -5.04 -16.95
N SER A 145 29.02 -4.44 -16.88
CA SER A 145 28.80 -2.99 -16.77
C SER A 145 28.24 -2.61 -15.38
N HIS A 146 29.09 -1.96 -14.58
CA HIS A 146 28.76 -0.95 -13.55
C HIS A 146 27.59 -1.18 -12.57
N TYR A 147 27.85 -1.86 -11.45
CA TYR A 147 27.72 -1.40 -10.03
C TYR A 147 28.20 -2.57 -9.13
N SER A 148 28.73 -2.43 -7.90
CA SER A 148 28.98 -1.26 -7.05
C SER A 148 30.35 -1.37 -6.33
N ASN A 149 30.93 -0.25 -5.91
CA ASN A 149 32.32 -0.19 -5.40
C ASN A 149 32.56 -0.76 -3.98
N ALA A 150 31.54 -1.31 -3.31
CA ALA A 150 31.68 -1.88 -1.96
C ALA A 150 32.41 -3.23 -1.95
N LEU A 151 32.12 -4.11 -2.92
CA LEU A 151 32.70 -5.44 -3.00
C LEU A 151 34.20 -5.38 -3.34
N ALA A 152 34.57 -4.52 -4.29
CA ALA A 152 35.96 -4.27 -4.67
C ALA A 152 36.83 -3.86 -3.47
N ARG A 153 36.34 -2.93 -2.63
CA ARG A 153 37.03 -2.50 -1.40
C ARG A 153 37.21 -3.64 -0.39
N ARG A 154 36.21 -4.53 -0.23
CA ARG A 154 36.33 -5.73 0.63
C ARG A 154 37.38 -6.72 0.09
N VAL A 155 37.36 -7.01 -1.22
CA VAL A 155 38.34 -7.90 -1.88
C VAL A 155 39.76 -7.33 -1.80
N GLN A 156 39.93 -6.02 -2.00
CA GLN A 156 41.23 -5.35 -1.89
C GLN A 156 41.76 -5.34 -0.45
N LYS A 157 40.88 -5.17 0.56
CA LYS A 157 41.25 -5.28 1.98
C LYS A 157 41.63 -6.72 2.37
N ARG A 158 40.98 -7.74 1.77
CA ARG A 158 41.37 -9.16 1.94
C ARG A 158 42.74 -9.43 1.33
N ARG A 159 42.94 -9.13 0.04
CA ARG A 159 44.23 -9.28 -0.66
C ARG A 159 45.40 -8.57 0.03
N ARG A 160 45.17 -7.43 0.70
CA ARG A 160 46.21 -6.76 1.52
C ARG A 160 46.56 -7.52 2.81
N ARG A 161 45.62 -8.21 3.46
CA ARG A 161 45.92 -9.14 4.57
C ARG A 161 46.65 -10.37 4.06
N ASP A 162 46.13 -11.00 3.00
CA ASP A 162 46.68 -12.24 2.46
C ASP A 162 48.15 -12.04 2.02
N LYS A 163 48.47 -10.91 1.38
CA LYS A 163 49.86 -10.55 1.01
C LYS A 163 50.74 -10.15 2.20
N ALA A 164 50.17 -9.66 3.31
CA ALA A 164 50.92 -9.43 4.55
C ALA A 164 51.23 -10.76 5.26
N LEU A 165 50.30 -11.71 5.23
CA LEU A 165 50.48 -13.06 5.77
C LEU A 165 51.55 -13.84 4.97
N ASP A 166 51.52 -13.76 3.64
CA ASP A 166 52.53 -14.36 2.75
C ASP A 166 53.94 -13.76 2.98
N LEU A 167 54.04 -12.45 3.21
CA LEU A 167 55.29 -11.78 3.60
C LEU A 167 55.78 -12.14 5.02
N GLN A 168 54.89 -12.61 5.89
CA GLN A 168 55.25 -13.06 7.23
C GLN A 168 55.70 -14.53 7.21
N LEU A 169 54.96 -15.40 6.51
CA LEU A 169 55.32 -16.80 6.29
C LEU A 169 56.65 -16.97 5.54
N ARG A 170 56.94 -16.08 4.57
CA ARG A 170 58.25 -16.01 3.87
C ARG A 170 59.39 -15.40 4.69
N ARG A 171 59.13 -14.98 5.93
CA ARG A 171 60.15 -14.49 6.87
C ARG A 171 60.46 -15.50 7.97
N ASP A 172 59.60 -16.50 8.14
CA ASP A 172 59.72 -17.55 9.16
C ASP A 172 60.26 -18.89 8.56
N SER A 173 60.71 -18.91 7.30
CA SER A 173 61.21 -20.11 6.60
C SER A 173 62.73 -20.17 6.38
N ASP A 174 63.43 -19.03 6.48
CA ASP A 174 64.80 -18.87 5.96
C ASP A 174 65.76 -18.43 7.10
N ASP A 175 66.13 -19.37 7.97
CA ASP A 175 67.50 -19.51 8.55
C ASP A 175 67.53 -20.62 9.64
N GLU A 176 68.41 -21.62 9.47
CA GLU A 176 68.91 -22.46 10.57
C GLU A 176 70.43 -22.66 10.42
N SER A 177 71.15 -22.83 11.54
CA SER A 177 72.61 -22.67 11.72
C SER A 177 73.13 -21.25 11.39
N ASP A 178 73.95 -20.60 12.23
CA ASP A 178 75.01 -21.17 13.07
C ASP A 178 75.30 -20.40 14.41
N ARG A 179 76.30 -20.86 15.17
CA ARG A 179 76.75 -20.43 16.53
C ARG A 179 77.76 -19.25 16.53
N PRO A 180 78.28 -18.71 17.68
CA PRO A 180 77.83 -18.69 19.10
C PRO A 180 77.89 -17.28 19.80
N SER A 181 77.69 -17.27 21.13
CA SER A 181 78.03 -16.25 22.18
C SER A 181 79.27 -15.34 21.91
N SER A 182 79.41 -14.11 22.45
CA SER A 182 78.99 -13.62 23.78
C SER A 182 79.00 -12.08 24.02
N SER A 183 78.27 -11.64 25.07
CA SER A 183 78.50 -10.48 25.99
C SER A 183 78.66 -9.01 25.51
N GLU A 184 77.80 -8.10 26.00
CA GLU A 184 78.13 -7.06 27.03
C GLU A 184 76.88 -6.29 27.55
N LEU A 185 77.05 -5.25 28.40
CA LEU A 185 76.01 -4.71 29.32
C LEU A 185 75.31 -3.39 28.94
N LYS A 186 74.19 -3.13 29.65
CA LYS A 186 73.37 -1.89 29.68
C LYS A 186 74.09 -0.73 30.43
N PRO A 187 73.48 0.48 30.48
CA PRO A 187 73.10 0.98 31.82
C PRO A 187 71.85 1.88 31.95
N THR A 188 71.06 1.61 33.02
CA THR A 188 70.38 2.59 33.92
C THR A 188 69.16 3.41 33.42
N LYS A 189 68.24 3.94 34.25
CA LYS A 189 67.91 3.98 35.73
C LYS A 189 66.36 4.19 35.82
N GLN A 190 65.57 4.30 36.91
CA GLN A 190 65.64 4.44 38.39
C GLN A 190 64.24 3.92 38.96
N ARG A 191 63.72 4.02 40.20
CA ARG A 191 64.13 4.59 41.52
C ARG A 191 63.47 3.87 42.75
N GLN A 192 64.25 3.09 43.48
CA GLN A 192 64.38 3.00 44.97
C GLN A 192 63.16 2.87 45.93
N LYS A 193 63.27 1.87 46.83
CA LYS A 193 63.27 2.04 48.31
C LYS A 193 64.44 1.18 48.92
N PRO A 194 64.85 1.37 50.19
CA PRO A 194 66.19 0.96 50.69
C PRO A 194 66.30 -0.46 51.31
N GLY A 195 67.55 -0.94 51.48
CA GLY A 195 67.95 -2.21 52.14
C GLY A 195 68.33 -2.04 53.63
N PRO A 196 69.37 -2.72 54.22
CA PRO A 196 70.54 -3.36 53.57
C PRO A 196 70.89 -4.82 54.02
N GLY A 197 71.87 -5.46 53.36
CA GLY A 197 72.49 -6.75 53.75
C GLY A 197 73.37 -7.39 52.64
N GLN A 198 74.44 -8.10 53.00
CA GLN A 198 75.44 -8.75 52.11
C GLN A 198 75.57 -10.27 52.43
N PRO A 199 76.34 -11.12 51.69
CA PRO A 199 76.93 -10.98 50.34
C PRO A 199 76.67 -12.16 49.35
N GLU A 200 77.03 -11.93 48.09
CA GLU A 200 77.56 -12.85 47.03
C GLU A 200 77.30 -14.38 47.03
N THR A 201 76.75 -14.90 45.91
CA THR A 201 77.51 -15.64 44.87
C THR A 201 76.62 -15.92 43.63
N THR A 202 77.22 -16.31 42.49
CA THR A 202 76.56 -16.25 41.16
C THR A 202 76.56 -17.60 40.43
N GLN A 203 75.42 -17.98 39.83
CA GLN A 203 75.36 -18.92 38.70
C GLN A 203 74.13 -18.66 37.80
N THR A 204 74.09 -19.25 36.60
CA THR A 204 73.28 -18.81 35.45
C THR A 204 72.08 -19.69 35.12
N GLY A 205 71.09 -19.14 34.39
CA GLY A 205 69.95 -19.90 33.85
C GLY A 205 69.21 -19.15 32.74
N SER A 206 68.77 -19.87 31.71
CA SER A 206 68.02 -19.35 30.55
C SER A 206 66.51 -19.56 30.71
N ARG A 207 65.69 -18.86 29.90
CA ARG A 207 64.24 -19.08 29.77
C ARG A 207 63.74 -18.75 28.37
N LEU A 208 63.13 -19.73 27.68
CA LEU A 208 62.22 -19.47 26.56
C LEU A 208 61.27 -20.65 26.30
N THR A 209 60.34 -20.86 27.24
CA THR A 209 59.26 -21.86 27.17
C THR A 209 58.05 -21.37 27.99
N SER A 210 56.84 -21.83 27.66
CA SER A 210 55.63 -21.50 28.44
C SER A 210 54.42 -22.39 28.12
N PHE A 211 54.12 -22.63 26.83
CA PHE A 211 53.05 -23.58 26.45
C PHE A 211 53.50 -25.03 26.56
N SER A 212 54.75 -25.34 26.17
CA SER A 212 55.42 -26.61 26.46
C SER A 212 55.37 -26.93 27.95
N ASP A 213 55.65 -25.94 28.80
CA ASP A 213 55.79 -26.12 30.24
C ASP A 213 54.43 -26.29 30.91
N PHE A 214 53.37 -25.67 30.36
CA PHE A 214 52.00 -25.93 30.77
C PHE A 214 51.55 -27.37 30.45
N PHE A 215 51.88 -27.89 29.26
CA PHE A 215 51.58 -29.28 28.91
C PHE A 215 52.45 -30.28 29.68
N ALA A 216 53.74 -29.99 29.90
CA ALA A 216 54.62 -30.78 30.76
C ALA A 216 54.16 -30.78 32.24
N LEU A 217 53.58 -29.68 32.73
CA LEU A 217 52.98 -29.62 34.07
C LEU A 217 51.69 -30.47 34.15
N LEU A 218 50.89 -30.53 33.09
CA LEU A 218 49.72 -31.42 33.00
C LEU A 218 50.14 -32.90 32.94
N GLU A 219 51.23 -33.20 32.24
CA GLU A 219 51.79 -34.55 32.10
C GLU A 219 52.48 -35.02 33.41
N ALA A 220 53.13 -34.10 34.14
CA ALA A 220 53.73 -34.38 35.45
C ALA A 220 52.71 -34.51 36.60
N HIS A 221 51.46 -34.09 36.42
CA HIS A 221 50.43 -34.08 37.47
C HIS A 221 49.08 -34.64 36.96
N PRO A 222 48.90 -35.98 36.92
CA PRO A 222 47.74 -36.64 36.27
C PRO A 222 46.37 -36.25 36.84
N ASN A 223 46.31 -35.73 38.07
CA ASN A 223 45.07 -35.27 38.69
C ASN A 223 44.61 -33.87 38.21
N VAL A 224 45.49 -33.04 37.65
CA VAL A 224 45.17 -31.65 37.27
C VAL A 224 44.12 -31.54 36.15
N PRO A 225 44.13 -32.36 35.07
CA PRO A 225 43.04 -32.39 34.09
C PRO A 225 41.65 -32.60 34.70
N SER A 226 41.54 -33.41 35.76
CA SER A 226 40.26 -33.66 36.44
C SER A 226 39.73 -32.42 37.17
N ILE A 227 40.63 -31.65 37.81
CA ILE A 227 40.30 -30.43 38.56
C ILE A 227 39.94 -29.31 37.59
N LEU A 228 40.71 -29.13 36.50
CA LEU A 228 40.39 -28.16 35.45
C LEU A 228 39.05 -28.47 34.77
N SER A 229 38.69 -29.75 34.63
CA SER A 229 37.38 -30.18 34.12
C SER A 229 36.21 -29.70 35.01
N TRP A 230 36.36 -29.71 36.33
CA TRP A 230 35.36 -29.16 37.26
C TRP A 230 35.21 -27.64 37.11
N TRP A 231 36.32 -26.89 37.03
CA TRP A 231 36.26 -25.43 36.82
C TRP A 231 35.67 -25.06 35.46
N ALA A 232 36.01 -25.78 34.39
CA ALA A 232 35.41 -25.59 33.08
C ALA A 232 33.89 -25.86 33.08
N GLN A 233 33.45 -26.96 33.73
CA GLN A 233 32.02 -27.27 33.90
C GLN A 233 31.30 -26.17 34.70
N LEU A 234 31.91 -25.64 35.77
CA LEU A 234 31.34 -24.55 36.56
C LEU A 234 31.17 -23.28 35.73
N VAL A 235 32.19 -22.88 34.95
CA VAL A 235 32.13 -21.69 34.08
C VAL A 235 31.06 -21.82 33.00
N VAL A 236 30.95 -22.98 32.36
CA VAL A 236 29.91 -23.24 31.33
C VAL A 236 28.50 -23.26 31.93
N ASN A 237 28.31 -23.87 33.09
CA ASN A 237 27.00 -23.87 33.76
C ASN A 237 26.62 -22.47 34.26
N LEU A 238 27.59 -21.68 34.75
CA LEU A 238 27.36 -20.30 35.20
C LEU A 238 27.00 -19.36 34.05
N SER A 239 27.63 -19.52 32.87
CA SER A 239 27.30 -18.71 31.70
C SER A 239 25.94 -19.08 31.10
N LEU A 240 25.58 -20.36 31.05
CA LEU A 240 24.25 -20.82 30.65
C LEU A 240 23.16 -20.33 31.62
N PHE A 241 23.41 -20.37 32.93
CA PHE A 241 22.48 -19.84 33.93
C PHE A 241 22.32 -18.31 33.80
N SER A 242 23.42 -17.57 33.64
CA SER A 242 23.40 -16.13 33.42
C SER A 242 22.61 -15.74 32.16
N LEU A 243 22.80 -16.48 31.06
CA LEU A 243 22.04 -16.29 29.82
C LEU A 243 20.54 -16.55 30.01
N ALA A 244 20.15 -17.60 30.74
CA ALA A 244 18.74 -17.88 31.03
C ALA A 244 18.10 -16.78 31.89
N VAL A 245 18.80 -16.29 32.92
CA VAL A 245 18.36 -15.16 33.76
C VAL A 245 18.24 -13.87 32.93
N TYR A 246 19.19 -13.60 32.03
CA TYR A 246 19.14 -12.44 31.14
C TYR A 246 17.92 -12.46 30.21
N VAL A 247 17.58 -13.61 29.63
CA VAL A 247 16.39 -13.75 28.77
C VAL A 247 15.09 -13.52 29.56
N VAL A 248 14.98 -14.10 30.77
CA VAL A 248 13.81 -13.88 31.64
C VAL A 248 13.70 -12.41 32.09
N PHE A 249 14.83 -11.77 32.41
CA PHE A 249 14.86 -10.35 32.77
C PHE A 249 14.46 -9.44 31.59
N GLY A 250 14.91 -9.75 30.37
CA GLY A 250 14.51 -9.04 29.16
C GLY A 250 13.01 -9.15 28.89
N PHE A 251 12.45 -10.35 29.00
CA PHE A 251 11.02 -10.62 28.87
C PHE A 251 10.17 -9.80 29.86
N VAL A 252 10.51 -9.83 31.15
CA VAL A 252 9.79 -9.08 32.19
C VAL A 252 9.95 -7.56 32.00
N SER A 253 11.11 -7.10 31.53
CA SER A 253 11.36 -5.68 31.26
C SER A 253 10.58 -5.16 30.05
N ALA A 254 10.43 -5.96 28.99
CA ALA A 254 9.63 -5.61 27.81
C ALA A 254 8.15 -5.47 28.15
N ILE A 255 7.54 -6.49 28.78
CA ILE A 255 6.14 -6.46 29.23
C ILE A 255 5.88 -5.26 30.16
N ARG A 256 6.85 -4.93 31.03
CA ARG A 256 6.73 -3.75 31.89
C ARG A 256 6.71 -2.46 31.08
N ALA A 257 7.58 -2.30 30.09
CA ALA A 257 7.63 -1.08 29.27
C ALA A 257 6.32 -0.89 28.48
N GLU A 258 5.80 -1.94 27.86
CA GLU A 258 4.53 -1.93 27.13
C GLU A 258 3.33 -1.63 28.05
N PHE A 259 3.31 -2.19 29.28
CA PHE A 259 2.30 -1.85 30.28
C PHE A 259 2.39 -0.41 30.80
N GLU A 260 3.61 0.11 31.03
CA GLU A 260 3.83 1.49 31.48
C GLU A 260 3.35 2.47 30.39
N GLN A 261 3.64 2.20 29.12
CA GLN A 261 3.16 2.96 27.95
C GLN A 261 1.63 2.89 27.77
N ALA A 262 1.02 1.70 27.85
CA ALA A 262 -0.43 1.55 27.75
C ALA A 262 -1.19 2.23 28.91
N ALA A 263 -0.57 2.33 30.09
CA ALA A 263 -1.12 3.09 31.21
C ALA A 263 -0.98 4.62 31.04
N GLU A 264 0.01 5.08 30.29
CA GLU A 264 0.26 6.49 29.94
C GLU A 264 -0.76 6.99 28.90
N GLU A 265 -1.03 6.21 27.84
CA GLU A 265 -2.08 6.53 26.85
C GLU A 265 -3.47 6.67 27.51
N VAL A 266 -3.81 5.77 28.43
CA VAL A 266 -5.07 5.88 29.20
C VAL A 266 -5.04 7.09 30.15
N SER A 267 -3.89 7.47 30.70
CA SER A 267 -3.72 8.67 31.53
C SER A 267 -4.05 9.96 30.78
N ASP A 268 -3.65 10.08 29.51
CA ASP A 268 -3.95 11.27 28.69
C ASP A 268 -5.45 11.44 28.42
N THR A 269 -6.18 10.33 28.20
CA THR A 269 -7.66 10.40 28.09
C THR A 269 -8.31 10.89 29.39
N ILE A 270 -7.75 10.52 30.55
CA ILE A 270 -8.22 10.96 31.87
C ILE A 270 -7.88 12.44 32.10
N LEU A 271 -6.73 12.92 31.65
CA LEU A 271 -6.38 14.35 31.68
C LEU A 271 -7.36 15.19 30.84
N ALA A 272 -7.81 14.69 29.69
CA ALA A 272 -8.85 15.33 28.88
C ALA A 272 -10.23 15.33 29.58
N GLU A 273 -10.64 14.21 30.19
CA GLU A 273 -11.85 14.15 31.06
C GLU A 273 -11.77 15.19 32.19
N MET A 274 -10.63 15.27 32.88
CA MET A 274 -10.38 16.20 33.99
C MET A 274 -10.46 17.67 33.54
N ALA A 275 -9.88 18.02 32.39
CA ALA A 275 -9.94 19.36 31.82
C ALA A 275 -11.38 19.78 31.44
N ALA A 276 -12.16 18.86 30.87
CA ALA A 276 -13.58 19.09 30.58
C ALA A 276 -14.41 19.30 31.85
N CYS A 277 -14.16 18.51 32.90
CA CYS A 277 -14.79 18.68 34.21
C CYS A 277 -14.40 20.01 34.88
N ALA A 278 -13.12 20.41 34.83
CA ALA A 278 -12.65 21.68 35.37
C ALA A 278 -13.31 22.88 34.66
N LYS A 279 -13.44 22.82 33.33
CA LYS A 279 -14.18 23.82 32.56
C LYS A 279 -15.65 23.90 33.01
N SER A 280 -16.35 22.78 33.08
CA SER A 280 -17.76 22.73 33.52
C SER A 280 -17.95 23.29 34.95
N TYR A 281 -17.01 23.02 35.86
CA TYR A 281 -17.01 23.55 37.23
C TYR A 281 -16.87 25.08 37.26
N VAL A 282 -16.05 25.66 36.39
CA VAL A 282 -15.86 27.13 36.26
C VAL A 282 -17.05 27.79 35.56
N ASP A 283 -17.49 27.26 34.42
CA ASP A 283 -18.60 27.82 33.62
C ASP A 283 -19.91 27.88 34.44
N ASN A 284 -20.15 26.90 35.31
CA ASN A 284 -21.31 26.84 36.21
C ASN A 284 -21.07 27.51 37.59
N ARG A 285 -19.94 28.21 37.78
CA ARG A 285 -19.59 28.98 38.99
C ARG A 285 -19.59 28.16 40.30
N CYS A 286 -19.28 26.87 40.25
CA CYS A 286 -19.33 25.96 41.41
C CYS A 286 -18.39 26.34 42.57
N ALA A 287 -17.44 27.26 42.36
CA ALA A 287 -16.56 27.82 43.38
C ALA A 287 -17.16 29.00 44.20
N GLY A 288 -18.34 29.51 43.81
CA GLY A 288 -19.02 30.60 44.53
C GLY A 288 -19.71 30.10 45.82
N GLY A 289 -19.85 30.99 46.81
CA GLY A 289 -20.55 30.67 48.07
C GLY A 289 -22.04 30.39 47.89
N ASP A 290 -22.67 31.01 46.90
CA ASP A 290 -24.09 30.81 46.55
C ASP A 290 -24.26 29.63 45.56
N ARG A 291 -23.90 28.40 45.98
CA ARG A 291 -24.21 27.18 45.21
C ARG A 291 -25.74 26.99 45.13
N LEU A 292 -26.28 26.84 43.91
CA LEU A 292 -27.70 26.53 43.72
C LEU A 292 -28.00 25.08 44.15
N PRO A 293 -29.00 24.80 45.01
CA PRO A 293 -29.27 23.45 45.53
C PRO A 293 -29.52 22.39 44.45
N ALA A 294 -30.02 22.77 43.27
CA ALA A 294 -30.24 21.87 42.14
C ALA A 294 -28.95 21.47 41.40
N LEU A 295 -27.84 22.18 41.61
CA LEU A 295 -26.53 21.91 40.99
C LEU A 295 -25.50 21.35 41.97
N GLU A 296 -25.81 21.26 43.26
CA GLU A 296 -24.83 20.90 44.30
C GLU A 296 -24.17 19.53 44.05
N SER A 297 -24.97 18.50 43.76
CA SER A 297 -24.48 17.15 43.40
C SER A 297 -23.72 17.11 42.07
N VAL A 298 -24.01 18.03 41.14
CA VAL A 298 -23.33 18.14 39.85
C VAL A 298 -21.97 18.81 40.01
N CYS A 299 -21.93 19.91 40.78
CA CYS A 299 -20.71 20.59 41.19
C CYS A 299 -19.78 19.64 41.97
N GLU A 300 -20.29 18.88 42.94
CA GLU A 300 -19.49 17.84 43.63
C GLU A 300 -18.91 16.81 42.66
N ASN A 301 -19.67 16.39 41.64
CA ASN A 301 -19.20 15.37 40.70
C ASN A 301 -18.15 15.90 39.73
N TRP A 302 -18.23 17.17 39.32
CA TRP A 302 -17.13 17.83 38.61
C TRP A 302 -15.92 18.08 39.51
N GLU A 303 -16.12 18.42 40.78
CA GLU A 303 -15.07 18.60 41.79
C GLU A 303 -14.33 17.28 42.08
N ARG A 304 -15.05 16.15 42.19
CA ARG A 304 -14.49 14.79 42.27
C ARG A 304 -13.86 14.31 40.95
N CYS A 305 -14.23 14.92 39.81
CA CYS A 305 -13.69 14.57 38.50
C CYS A 305 -12.35 15.28 38.24
N MET A 306 -12.29 16.60 38.44
CA MET A 306 -11.09 17.40 38.18
C MET A 306 -9.95 17.15 39.17
N ASN A 307 -10.25 16.64 40.37
CA ASN A 307 -9.27 16.30 41.41
C ASN A 307 -8.86 14.81 41.42
N ARG A 308 -9.01 14.08 40.30
CA ARG A 308 -8.54 12.70 40.16
C ARG A 308 -7.01 12.64 40.07
N ASP A 309 -6.44 11.51 40.48
CA ASP A 309 -5.04 11.17 40.24
C ASP A 309 -4.95 10.36 38.93
N PRO A 310 -4.49 10.95 37.81
CA PRO A 310 -4.54 10.29 36.51
C PRO A 310 -3.59 9.09 36.44
N ALA A 311 -2.44 9.13 37.12
CA ALA A 311 -1.48 8.03 37.15
C ALA A 311 -1.97 6.81 37.96
N LYS A 312 -2.77 7.03 39.01
CA LYS A 312 -3.46 5.94 39.73
C LYS A 312 -4.65 5.40 38.95
N VAL A 313 -5.48 6.28 38.36
CA VAL A 313 -6.69 5.85 37.65
C VAL A 313 -6.34 5.17 36.32
N GLY A 314 -5.35 5.65 35.57
CA GLY A 314 -4.88 5.01 34.33
C GLY A 314 -4.44 3.56 34.56
N ARG A 315 -3.51 3.34 35.50
CA ARG A 315 -3.04 2.00 35.91
C ARG A 315 -4.15 1.09 36.44
N ALA A 316 -5.24 1.64 37.00
CA ALA A 316 -6.40 0.88 37.48
C ALA A 316 -7.50 0.65 36.40
N LYS A 317 -7.48 1.43 35.31
CA LYS A 317 -8.43 1.37 34.18
C LYS A 317 -7.92 0.43 33.07
N VAL A 318 -6.63 0.09 33.05
CA VAL A 318 -6.06 -0.99 32.20
C VAL A 318 -6.69 -2.33 32.60
N SER A 319 -7.40 -2.95 31.66
CA SER A 319 -8.21 -4.14 31.94
C SER A 319 -7.41 -5.44 31.92
N ALA A 320 -7.95 -6.49 32.54
CA ALA A 320 -7.42 -7.86 32.41
C ALA A 320 -7.43 -8.37 30.95
N HIS A 321 -8.35 -7.87 30.11
CA HIS A 321 -8.35 -8.15 28.67
C HIS A 321 -7.17 -7.47 27.97
N THR A 322 -6.87 -6.21 28.29
CA THR A 322 -5.69 -5.49 27.78
C THR A 322 -4.38 -6.21 28.17
N MET A 323 -4.28 -6.67 29.41
CA MET A 323 -3.16 -7.49 29.88
C MET A 323 -3.04 -8.82 29.13
N ALA A 324 -4.17 -9.50 28.87
CA ALA A 324 -4.19 -10.73 28.08
C ALA A 324 -3.79 -10.50 26.61
N VAL A 325 -4.20 -9.39 26.00
CA VAL A 325 -3.77 -8.99 24.65
C VAL A 325 -2.25 -8.78 24.59
N ILE A 326 -1.66 -8.03 25.54
CA ILE A 326 -0.20 -7.81 25.62
C ILE A 326 0.57 -9.13 25.79
N ILE A 327 0.05 -10.05 26.61
CA ILE A 327 0.66 -11.38 26.80
C ILE A 327 0.56 -12.23 25.52
N ASN A 328 -0.58 -12.22 24.82
CA ASN A 328 -0.76 -12.96 23.58
C ASN A 328 0.10 -12.38 22.45
N SER A 329 0.17 -11.06 22.28
CA SER A 329 1.01 -10.39 21.28
C SER A 329 2.51 -10.67 21.44
N PHE A 330 2.95 -11.15 22.62
CA PHE A 330 4.31 -11.65 22.83
C PHE A 330 4.44 -13.18 22.60
N ILE A 331 3.44 -13.97 23.00
CA ILE A 331 3.46 -15.44 22.87
C ILE A 331 3.27 -15.90 21.42
N ASP A 332 2.38 -15.25 20.67
CA ASP A 332 2.03 -15.62 19.29
C ASP A 332 3.19 -15.50 18.29
N PRO A 333 3.93 -14.37 18.19
CA PRO A 333 5.03 -14.25 17.22
C PRO A 333 6.23 -15.15 17.52
N ILE A 334 6.46 -15.53 18.79
CA ILE A 334 7.48 -16.51 19.15
C ILE A 334 6.94 -17.94 18.93
N SER A 335 5.64 -18.15 19.06
CA SER A 335 4.97 -19.43 19.20
C SER A 335 5.41 -20.22 20.44
N TRP A 336 4.45 -20.82 21.14
CA TRP A 336 4.71 -21.76 22.24
C TRP A 336 5.69 -22.88 21.81
N LYS A 337 5.70 -23.24 20.52
CA LYS A 337 6.64 -24.20 19.91
C LYS A 337 8.10 -23.74 20.01
N ALA A 338 8.41 -22.47 19.76
CA ALA A 338 9.79 -21.99 19.85
C ALA A 338 10.23 -21.70 21.30
N ILE A 339 9.30 -21.29 22.18
CA ILE A 339 9.58 -21.21 23.64
C ILE A 339 9.97 -22.59 24.17
N MET A 340 9.19 -23.63 23.85
CA MET A 340 9.50 -25.01 24.20
C MET A 340 10.79 -25.51 23.55
N PHE A 341 11.08 -25.15 22.29
CA PHE A 341 12.33 -25.48 21.61
C PHE A 341 13.55 -24.81 22.26
N PHE A 342 13.42 -23.56 22.71
CA PHE A 342 14.50 -22.81 23.37
C PHE A 342 14.80 -23.38 24.76
N LEU A 343 13.76 -23.67 25.55
CA LEU A 343 13.89 -24.36 26.84
C LEU A 343 14.46 -25.79 26.68
N ALA A 344 14.00 -26.54 25.68
CA ALA A 344 14.55 -27.85 25.34
C ALA A 344 16.00 -27.77 24.88
N THR A 345 16.40 -26.71 24.15
CA THR A 345 17.77 -26.48 23.70
C THR A 345 18.69 -26.13 24.88
N ILE A 346 18.29 -25.22 25.76
CA ILE A 346 19.05 -24.90 26.99
C ILE A 346 19.19 -26.14 27.88
N SER A 347 18.10 -26.90 28.07
CA SER A 347 18.12 -28.16 28.84
C SER A 347 19.05 -29.19 28.19
N THR A 348 18.97 -29.38 26.87
CA THR A 348 19.83 -30.31 26.12
C THR A 348 21.29 -29.91 26.18
N VAL A 349 21.63 -28.63 25.96
CA VAL A 349 23.01 -28.13 26.08
C VAL A 349 23.54 -28.29 27.50
N THR A 350 22.70 -28.05 28.52
CA THR A 350 23.06 -28.27 29.93
C THR A 350 23.30 -29.75 30.23
N VAL A 351 22.41 -30.65 29.80
CA VAL A 351 22.55 -32.10 29.99
C VAL A 351 23.76 -32.64 29.23
N VAL A 352 23.95 -32.27 27.97
CA VAL A 352 25.08 -32.70 27.12
C VAL A 352 26.41 -32.15 27.65
N SER A 353 26.47 -30.90 28.11
CA SER A 353 27.65 -30.33 28.77
C SER A 353 28.03 -31.13 30.03
N ASN A 354 27.09 -31.27 30.97
CA ASN A 354 27.31 -32.01 32.21
C ASN A 354 27.66 -33.48 31.96
N TRP A 355 27.03 -34.13 30.97
CA TRP A 355 27.35 -35.50 30.55
C TRP A 355 28.73 -35.60 29.89
N SER A 356 29.12 -34.64 29.04
CA SER A 356 30.43 -34.64 28.38
C SER A 356 31.57 -34.46 29.38
N PHE A 357 31.45 -33.50 30.31
CA PHE A 357 32.43 -33.36 31.40
C PHE A 357 32.45 -34.58 32.32
N ARG A 358 31.30 -35.22 32.60
CA ARG A 358 31.24 -36.47 33.38
C ARG A 358 31.89 -37.65 32.65
N SER A 359 31.64 -37.79 31.35
CA SER A 359 32.23 -38.83 30.49
C SER A 359 33.74 -38.66 30.33
N PHE A 360 34.22 -37.42 30.18
CA PHE A 360 35.65 -37.08 30.16
C PHE A 360 36.36 -37.51 31.45
N ARG A 361 35.82 -37.13 32.63
CA ARG A 361 36.36 -37.56 33.93
C ARG A 361 36.28 -39.08 34.12
N ASN A 362 35.17 -39.72 33.72
CA ASN A 362 35.06 -41.18 33.77
C ASN A 362 36.12 -41.88 32.92
N ARG A 363 36.47 -41.36 31.74
CA ARG A 363 37.53 -41.93 30.90
C ARG A 363 38.95 -41.65 31.39
N LEU A 364 39.19 -40.51 32.04
CA LEU A 364 40.43 -40.28 32.79
C LEU A 364 40.59 -41.32 33.91
N ASN A 365 39.58 -41.44 34.79
CA ASN A 365 39.59 -42.37 35.91
C ASN A 365 39.64 -43.86 35.50
N GLN A 366 39.30 -44.20 34.25
CA GLN A 366 39.40 -45.57 33.73
C GLN A 366 40.84 -46.00 33.37
N HIS A 367 41.80 -45.08 33.27
CA HIS A 367 43.19 -45.44 33.03
C HIS A 367 43.95 -45.92 34.28
N ASP A 368 43.48 -45.60 35.50
CA ASP A 368 44.18 -45.91 36.76
C ASP A 368 43.89 -47.32 37.33
N TYR A 369 42.95 -48.10 36.77
CA TYR A 369 42.59 -49.42 37.30
C TYR A 369 42.61 -50.53 36.24
N SER A 370 43.74 -51.25 36.19
CA SER A 370 43.93 -52.43 35.34
C SER A 370 43.84 -53.74 36.14
N ALA A 371 43.04 -54.68 35.62
CA ALA A 371 42.90 -56.10 36.05
C ALA A 371 42.32 -56.38 37.46
N PRO A 372 41.91 -57.63 37.80
CA PRO A 372 41.67 -58.82 36.96
C PRO A 372 40.19 -59.32 36.99
N PRO A 373 39.78 -60.26 36.10
CA PRO A 373 38.40 -60.75 36.03
C PRO A 373 38.08 -61.89 37.01
N SER A 374 36.84 -61.98 37.49
CA SER A 374 36.36 -63.17 38.23
C SER A 374 34.85 -63.46 38.14
N TYR A 375 34.55 -64.67 37.66
CA TYR A 375 33.37 -65.53 37.85
C TYR A 375 31.93 -65.08 37.53
N SER A 376 31.22 -66.06 36.95
CA SER A 376 29.80 -66.04 36.56
C SER A 376 28.92 -66.77 37.59
N ARG A 377 27.60 -66.54 37.53
CA ARG A 377 26.62 -67.49 38.07
C ARG A 377 25.30 -67.44 37.29
N GLN A 378 24.87 -68.60 36.78
CA GLN A 378 23.53 -68.83 36.23
C GLN A 378 22.72 -69.71 37.18
N SER A 379 21.43 -69.43 37.28
CA SER A 379 20.34 -70.39 37.57
C SER A 379 19.01 -69.63 37.56
N SER A 380 17.84 -70.20 37.24
CA SER A 380 17.43 -71.18 36.20
C SER A 380 15.89 -71.28 36.32
N ALA A 381 15.16 -71.40 35.21
CA ALA A 381 13.68 -71.44 35.24
C ALA A 381 13.14 -72.84 35.64
N GLN A 382 11.85 -72.94 36.02
CA GLN A 382 10.83 -73.68 35.22
C GLN A 382 9.41 -73.85 35.85
N HIS A 383 8.40 -73.70 34.97
CA HIS A 383 7.10 -74.42 34.86
C HIS A 383 5.88 -74.23 35.81
N HIS A 384 4.70 -74.49 35.20
CA HIS A 384 3.30 -74.45 35.70
C HIS A 384 2.77 -75.90 35.96
N PRO A 385 1.44 -76.24 35.99
CA PRO A 385 0.17 -75.48 36.21
C PRO A 385 -0.84 -76.18 37.20
N SER A 386 -2.01 -75.56 37.48
CA SER A 386 -3.36 -76.11 37.13
C SER A 386 -4.60 -75.58 37.92
N LEU A 387 -5.75 -75.57 37.23
CA LEU A 387 -7.17 -75.57 37.72
C LEU A 387 -7.80 -74.31 38.39
N ALA A 388 -9.13 -74.30 38.45
CA ALA A 388 -10.08 -73.16 38.65
C ALA A 388 -11.43 -73.69 39.21
N PRO A 389 -12.61 -73.00 39.21
CA PRO A 389 -13.02 -71.58 38.99
C PRO A 389 -13.86 -71.08 40.23
N PRO A 390 -14.88 -70.18 40.18
CA PRO A 390 -15.42 -69.21 39.17
C PRO A 390 -15.38 -67.74 39.72
N GLN A 391 -16.17 -66.69 39.38
CA GLN A 391 -17.50 -66.45 38.75
C GLN A 391 -17.57 -65.13 37.92
N TYR A 392 -18.76 -64.91 37.33
CA TYR A 392 -19.40 -63.78 36.61
C TYR A 392 -18.87 -62.34 36.76
N PRO A 393 -19.02 -61.57 35.66
CA PRO A 393 -20.13 -60.59 35.60
C PRO A 393 -21.07 -60.73 34.38
N TYR A 394 -22.23 -60.09 34.46
CA TYR A 394 -23.18 -59.80 33.36
C TYR A 394 -23.07 -58.32 32.92
N GLN A 395 -23.60 -57.85 31.80
CA GLN A 395 -23.75 -58.40 30.43
C GLN A 395 -24.28 -57.23 29.57
N HIS A 396 -23.79 -57.07 28.34
CA HIS A 396 -24.42 -56.18 27.36
C HIS A 396 -24.13 -56.68 25.95
N ASN A 397 -25.15 -57.03 25.16
CA ASN A 397 -25.08 -56.89 23.71
C ASN A 397 -26.46 -56.97 23.00
N SER A 398 -26.45 -56.48 21.77
CA SER A 398 -27.55 -56.43 20.81
C SER A 398 -27.80 -57.75 20.07
N ILE A 399 -28.84 -57.80 19.22
CA ILE A 399 -28.78 -58.10 17.75
C ILE A 399 -30.19 -58.30 17.17
N GLY A 400 -30.44 -57.86 15.91
CA GLY A 400 -31.11 -58.74 14.94
C GLY A 400 -32.38 -58.31 14.19
N TYR A 401 -32.19 -57.66 13.04
CA TYR A 401 -32.70 -58.08 11.69
C TYR A 401 -34.19 -58.28 11.32
N MET A 402 -34.55 -57.66 10.18
CA MET A 402 -35.51 -58.07 9.11
C MET A 402 -37.02 -58.21 9.37
N GLY A 403 -37.84 -57.72 8.42
CA GLY A 403 -39.16 -58.28 8.10
C GLY A 403 -40.30 -57.28 7.84
N ALA A 404 -40.70 -57.13 6.58
CA ALA A 404 -42.05 -56.72 6.15
C ALA A 404 -42.76 -57.97 5.55
N PRO A 405 -44.08 -58.01 5.21
CA PRO A 405 -44.98 -56.87 4.96
C PRO A 405 -46.50 -57.01 5.29
N ASN A 406 -47.24 -55.92 5.01
CA ASN A 406 -48.61 -55.87 4.44
C ASN A 406 -49.88 -56.01 5.34
N GLN A 407 -50.99 -55.44 4.83
CA GLN A 407 -52.38 -55.38 5.37
C GLN A 407 -52.60 -54.49 6.63
N GLY A 408 -53.73 -53.78 6.80
CA GLY A 408 -54.82 -53.49 5.85
C GLY A 408 -56.07 -52.78 6.46
N ALA A 409 -56.83 -52.08 5.60
CA ALA A 409 -58.24 -51.64 5.74
C ALA A 409 -58.71 -50.64 6.85
N THR A 410 -59.08 -49.42 6.44
CA THR A 410 -60.38 -48.69 6.66
C THR A 410 -60.22 -47.22 6.23
N GLY A 411 -61.22 -46.48 5.72
CA GLY A 411 -62.59 -46.81 5.30
C GLY A 411 -63.47 -45.53 5.20
N PHE A 412 -64.38 -45.46 4.21
CA PHE A 412 -65.35 -44.37 3.93
C PHE A 412 -64.82 -42.99 3.45
N GLU A 413 -65.62 -42.14 2.77
CA GLU A 413 -66.36 -42.36 1.51
C GLU A 413 -66.75 -41.04 0.81
N LYS A 414 -67.41 -41.12 -0.35
CA LYS A 414 -67.78 -40.04 -1.29
C LYS A 414 -69.30 -39.70 -1.20
N PRO A 415 -69.86 -38.65 -1.86
CA PRO A 415 -70.16 -38.70 -3.31
C PRO A 415 -70.13 -37.32 -4.05
N ASP A 416 -70.70 -37.26 -5.27
CA ASP A 416 -70.47 -36.26 -6.33
C ASP A 416 -71.64 -35.25 -6.60
N ALA A 417 -71.49 -34.38 -7.62
CA ALA A 417 -72.42 -33.30 -8.07
C ALA A 417 -73.61 -33.80 -8.94
N PRO A 418 -74.51 -32.95 -9.55
CA PRO A 418 -74.20 -32.27 -10.85
C PRO A 418 -75.09 -31.05 -11.32
N LEU A 419 -74.90 -30.60 -12.59
CA LEU A 419 -75.85 -29.96 -13.58
C LEU A 419 -76.08 -28.40 -13.74
N MET A 420 -75.45 -27.84 -14.81
CA MET A 420 -76.06 -27.26 -16.07
C MET A 420 -76.58 -25.81 -16.30
N LEU A 421 -76.58 -25.43 -17.62
CA LEU A 421 -77.14 -24.26 -18.37
C LEU A 421 -76.44 -22.88 -18.22
N GLU A 422 -76.34 -21.97 -19.24
CA GLU A 422 -76.46 -22.04 -20.72
C GLU A 422 -75.92 -20.74 -21.42
N GLN A 423 -75.83 -20.72 -22.77
CA GLN A 423 -75.79 -19.56 -23.71
C GLN A 423 -74.57 -18.60 -23.75
N ALA A 424 -74.22 -17.89 -24.85
CA ALA A 424 -74.44 -18.12 -26.30
C ALA A 424 -73.62 -17.12 -27.17
N THR A 425 -73.29 -17.51 -28.44
CA THR A 425 -72.91 -16.64 -29.60
C THR A 425 -71.64 -15.75 -29.50
N THR A 426 -70.95 -15.35 -30.59
CA THR A 426 -71.15 -15.52 -32.05
C THR A 426 -69.80 -15.74 -32.76
N LYS A 427 -69.82 -16.23 -34.02
CA LYS A 427 -68.70 -16.14 -34.98
C LYS A 427 -69.21 -15.53 -36.28
N ASP A 428 -68.42 -14.65 -36.89
CA ASP A 428 -68.62 -14.20 -38.27
C ASP A 428 -67.49 -14.67 -39.19
N PHE A 429 -67.84 -14.88 -40.46
CA PHE A 429 -66.97 -15.23 -41.58
C PHE A 429 -67.09 -14.11 -42.62
N VAL A 430 -66.05 -13.84 -43.42
CA VAL A 430 -66.16 -13.65 -44.89
C VAL A 430 -64.79 -13.53 -45.58
N SER A 431 -64.71 -14.18 -46.75
CA SER A 431 -63.66 -14.33 -47.76
C SER A 431 -62.41 -13.42 -47.79
N GLU A 432 -61.27 -14.06 -48.11
CA GLU A 432 -60.25 -13.49 -49.00
C GLU A 432 -60.84 -13.25 -50.41
N ARG A 433 -61.00 -11.99 -50.88
CA ARG A 433 -60.99 -11.66 -52.33
C ARG A 433 -60.98 -10.17 -52.72
N THR A 434 -60.05 -9.38 -52.17
CA THR A 434 -59.66 -8.09 -52.79
C THR A 434 -58.17 -7.83 -52.64
N ARG A 435 -57.39 -8.39 -53.57
CA ARG A 435 -56.00 -8.01 -53.80
C ARG A 435 -55.93 -6.76 -54.69
N ASP A 436 -54.85 -6.00 -54.56
CA ASP A 436 -54.30 -5.13 -55.60
C ASP A 436 -55.13 -3.91 -56.09
N ARG A 437 -55.55 -3.01 -55.17
CA ARG A 437 -55.70 -1.58 -55.50
C ARG A 437 -55.76 -0.60 -54.30
N GLU A 438 -54.60 -0.19 -53.77
CA GLU A 438 -54.35 1.21 -53.30
C GLU A 438 -52.87 1.49 -52.91
N SER A 439 -51.92 1.04 -53.73
CA SER A 439 -50.50 1.38 -53.55
C SER A 439 -50.13 2.75 -54.17
N ARG A 440 -50.41 3.85 -53.46
CA ARG A 440 -49.64 5.13 -53.54
C ARG A 440 -50.10 6.18 -52.51
N MET A 441 -49.13 6.90 -51.96
CA MET A 441 -49.27 8.19 -51.25
C MET A 441 -50.25 8.24 -50.06
N ARG A 442 -49.82 7.67 -48.92
CA ARG A 442 -50.06 8.31 -47.62
C ARG A 442 -48.73 8.47 -46.89
N THR A 443 -48.44 9.68 -46.43
CA THR A 443 -47.38 9.94 -45.45
C THR A 443 -47.76 9.29 -44.11
N PRO A 444 -46.80 8.81 -43.32
CA PRO A 444 -47.10 8.27 -42.00
C PRO A 444 -47.58 9.40 -41.07
N SER A 445 -48.84 9.28 -40.62
CA SER A 445 -49.39 10.17 -39.60
C SER A 445 -48.60 10.06 -38.29
N PRO A 446 -48.34 11.16 -37.55
CA PRO A 446 -47.66 11.15 -36.26
C PRO A 446 -48.56 10.62 -35.12
N SER A 447 -49.22 9.48 -35.35
CA SER A 447 -50.26 8.91 -34.48
C SER A 447 -50.02 7.42 -34.16
N LYS A 448 -48.75 7.02 -34.06
CA LYS A 448 -48.33 5.88 -33.23
C LYS A 448 -47.12 6.26 -32.40
N ARG A 449 -47.29 7.27 -31.53
CA ARG A 449 -46.54 7.32 -30.27
C ARG A 449 -46.80 5.98 -29.59
N MET A 450 -45.82 5.09 -29.60
CA MET A 450 -45.80 4.00 -28.64
C MET A 450 -45.90 4.63 -27.26
N SER A 451 -46.71 4.04 -26.37
CA SER A 451 -46.60 4.36 -24.96
C SER A 451 -45.15 4.05 -24.57
N MET A 452 -44.35 5.08 -24.28
CA MET A 452 -43.02 4.87 -23.74
C MET A 452 -43.20 4.42 -22.29
N THR A 453 -43.48 3.13 -22.11
CA THR A 453 -43.15 2.39 -20.89
C THR A 453 -41.69 2.72 -20.59
N LYS A 454 -41.46 3.53 -19.54
CA LYS A 454 -40.13 3.94 -19.13
C LYS A 454 -39.26 2.69 -19.05
N ARG A 455 -38.13 2.68 -19.77
CA ARG A 455 -37.16 1.58 -19.66
C ARG A 455 -36.65 1.54 -18.21
N ASN A 456 -36.43 0.32 -17.73
CA ASN A 456 -35.91 0.08 -16.40
C ASN A 456 -34.39 0.03 -16.47
N LEU A 457 -33.71 1.01 -15.84
CA LEU A 457 -32.26 1.08 -15.79
C LEU A 457 -31.76 0.61 -14.43
N ILE A 458 -31.07 -0.52 -14.41
CA ILE A 458 -30.40 -1.05 -13.22
C ILE A 458 -28.95 -0.59 -13.27
N VAL A 459 -28.58 0.34 -12.39
CA VAL A 459 -27.20 0.80 -12.22
C VAL A 459 -26.54 -0.06 -11.15
N VAL A 460 -25.30 -0.48 -11.39
CA VAL A 460 -24.58 -1.38 -10.48
C VAL A 460 -23.18 -0.87 -10.24
N SER A 461 -22.81 -0.67 -8.98
CA SER A 461 -21.45 -0.35 -8.55
C SER A 461 -21.13 -1.04 -7.23
N ASN A 462 -19.85 -1.32 -6.98
CA ASN A 462 -19.41 -1.98 -5.75
C ASN A 462 -19.99 -1.34 -4.48
N ARG A 463 -19.83 -0.02 -4.29
CA ARG A 463 -20.50 0.72 -3.21
C ARG A 463 -21.74 1.46 -3.72
N LEU A 464 -22.75 1.60 -2.86
CA LEU A 464 -23.86 2.53 -3.06
C LEU A 464 -23.40 3.99 -2.93
N PRO A 465 -24.11 4.95 -3.57
CA PRO A 465 -23.77 6.37 -3.52
C PRO A 465 -24.37 7.06 -2.29
N LEU A 466 -24.56 6.35 -1.18
CA LEU A 466 -25.38 6.81 -0.05
C LEU A 466 -24.56 6.68 1.24
N SER A 467 -24.45 7.77 1.99
CA SER A 467 -23.91 7.75 3.35
C SER A 467 -25.04 7.39 4.31
N LEU A 468 -24.94 6.19 4.88
CA LEU A 468 -25.81 5.73 5.96
C LEU A 468 -25.31 6.27 7.31
N LYS A 469 -26.23 6.83 8.09
CA LYS A 469 -26.03 7.18 9.49
C LYS A 469 -26.97 6.38 10.37
N LYS A 470 -26.46 5.82 11.45
CA LYS A 470 -27.28 5.21 12.50
C LYS A 470 -27.83 6.34 13.38
N VAL A 471 -29.14 6.33 13.59
CA VAL A 471 -29.89 7.33 14.36
C VAL A 471 -30.73 6.58 15.40
N ASP A 472 -31.09 7.22 16.52
CA ASP A 472 -31.87 6.57 17.59
C ASP A 472 -33.21 6.02 17.07
N GLY A 473 -33.24 4.70 16.81
CA GLY A 473 -34.40 3.97 16.28
C GLY A 473 -34.22 3.38 14.87
N GLY A 474 -33.18 3.72 14.11
CA GLY A 474 -32.97 3.18 12.76
C GLY A 474 -31.79 3.79 11.98
N TYR A 475 -31.97 3.90 10.66
CA TYR A 475 -30.94 4.36 9.73
C TYR A 475 -31.47 5.49 8.83
N GLU A 476 -30.71 6.57 8.72
CA GLU A 476 -30.94 7.67 7.78
C GLU A 476 -29.94 7.53 6.61
N SER A 477 -30.43 7.58 5.37
CA SER A 477 -29.59 7.56 4.17
C SER A 477 -29.51 8.95 3.54
N SER A 478 -28.32 9.34 3.10
CA SER A 478 -28.08 10.67 2.50
C SER A 478 -27.22 10.55 1.24
N LEU A 479 -27.66 11.18 0.15
CA LEU A 479 -26.98 11.09 -1.15
C LEU A 479 -25.56 11.66 -1.07
N SER A 480 -24.57 10.81 -1.32
CA SER A 480 -23.17 11.20 -1.47
C SER A 480 -23.00 12.08 -2.70
N SER A 481 -22.21 13.14 -2.56
CA SER A 481 -22.10 14.23 -3.53
C SER A 481 -21.25 13.91 -4.78
N GLY A 482 -21.26 12.66 -5.26
CA GLY A 482 -20.38 12.12 -6.31
C GLY A 482 -20.93 12.19 -7.74
N GLY A 483 -20.03 12.27 -8.72
CA GLY A 483 -20.37 12.52 -10.13
C GLY A 483 -21.28 11.46 -10.79
N LEU A 484 -21.22 10.19 -10.36
CA LEU A 484 -22.03 9.12 -10.93
C LEU A 484 -23.53 9.30 -10.58
N VAL A 485 -23.85 9.89 -9.42
CA VAL A 485 -25.22 10.31 -9.09
C VAL A 485 -25.68 11.39 -10.07
N THR A 486 -24.83 12.38 -10.31
CA THR A 486 -25.20 13.51 -11.16
C THR A 486 -25.35 13.11 -12.63
N SER A 487 -24.60 12.13 -13.14
CA SER A 487 -24.82 11.57 -14.48
C SER A 487 -26.19 10.93 -14.68
N LEU A 488 -26.76 10.31 -13.64
CA LEU A 488 -28.09 9.70 -13.74
C LEU A 488 -29.22 10.73 -13.69
N SER A 489 -28.96 11.93 -13.13
CA SER A 489 -29.99 12.96 -12.93
C SER A 489 -30.73 13.36 -14.22
N GLY A 490 -30.03 13.46 -15.36
CA GLY A 490 -30.63 13.72 -16.67
C GLY A 490 -31.57 12.60 -17.14
N LEU A 491 -31.16 11.34 -16.91
CA LEU A 491 -31.86 10.13 -17.35
C LEU A 491 -33.16 9.86 -16.58
N THR A 492 -33.32 10.39 -15.36
CA THR A 492 -34.54 10.20 -14.51
C THR A 492 -35.85 10.61 -15.20
N LYS A 493 -35.78 11.56 -16.13
CA LYS A 493 -36.95 12.09 -16.85
C LYS A 493 -37.57 11.02 -17.76
N THR A 494 -36.74 10.28 -18.49
CA THR A 494 -37.14 9.26 -19.48
C THR A 494 -37.18 7.84 -18.92
N THR A 495 -36.39 7.55 -17.88
CA THR A 495 -36.04 6.19 -17.45
C THR A 495 -36.31 6.03 -15.96
N THR A 496 -36.85 4.89 -15.52
CA THR A 496 -36.88 4.55 -14.08
C THR A 496 -35.56 3.89 -13.72
N PHE A 497 -34.82 4.44 -12.76
CA PHE A 497 -33.54 3.87 -12.34
C PHE A 497 -33.66 3.15 -10.99
N SER A 498 -32.81 2.16 -10.78
CA SER A 498 -32.58 1.55 -9.47
C SER A 498 -31.10 1.22 -9.32
N TRP A 499 -30.51 1.48 -8.16
CA TRP A 499 -29.06 1.39 -7.96
C TRP A 499 -28.69 0.26 -6.98
N PHE A 500 -27.92 -0.72 -7.46
CA PHE A 500 -27.48 -1.89 -6.71
C PHE A 500 -26.02 -1.75 -6.27
N GLY A 501 -25.72 -2.09 -5.01
CA GLY A 501 -24.37 -2.06 -4.48
C GLY A 501 -24.29 -2.36 -2.98
N TRP A 502 -23.08 -2.51 -2.46
CA TRP A 502 -22.82 -2.71 -1.04
C TRP A 502 -22.99 -1.39 -0.25
N PRO A 503 -23.73 -1.38 0.87
CA PRO A 503 -23.89 -0.19 1.71
C PRO A 503 -22.62 0.26 2.46
N GLY A 504 -21.51 -0.48 2.36
CA GLY A 504 -20.25 -0.12 3.02
C GLY A 504 -20.18 -0.46 4.51
N ILE A 505 -21.16 -1.20 5.02
CA ILE A 505 -21.25 -1.72 6.39
C ILE A 505 -21.63 -3.20 6.35
N ASP A 506 -21.11 -3.97 7.31
CA ASP A 506 -21.58 -5.33 7.62
C ASP A 506 -22.77 -5.25 8.58
N VAL A 507 -23.80 -6.07 8.32
CA VAL A 507 -25.08 -6.06 9.04
C VAL A 507 -25.65 -7.48 9.01
N THR A 508 -25.46 -8.20 10.12
CA THR A 508 -25.83 -9.61 10.27
C THR A 508 -27.26 -9.82 10.80
N ASP A 509 -27.90 -8.80 11.39
CA ASP A 509 -29.32 -8.85 11.81
C ASP A 509 -30.25 -8.53 10.62
N GLU A 510 -31.09 -9.48 10.23
CA GLU A 510 -32.11 -9.31 9.18
C GLU A 510 -33.05 -8.13 9.45
N LYS A 511 -33.35 -7.83 10.72
CA LYS A 511 -34.20 -6.70 11.11
C LYS A 511 -33.50 -5.37 10.82
N GLU A 512 -32.21 -5.28 11.09
CA GLU A 512 -31.39 -4.11 10.79
C GLU A 512 -31.18 -3.94 9.28
N GLN A 513 -30.95 -5.04 8.54
CA GLN A 513 -31.00 -5.03 7.08
C GLN A 513 -32.35 -4.53 6.54
N GLY A 514 -33.46 -4.89 7.19
CA GLY A 514 -34.81 -4.42 6.84
C GLY A 514 -34.96 -2.89 6.97
N GLN A 515 -34.46 -2.31 8.07
CA GLN A 515 -34.44 -0.86 8.25
C GLN A 515 -33.58 -0.15 7.21
N ILE A 516 -32.42 -0.72 6.88
CA ILE A 516 -31.51 -0.17 5.86
C ILE A 516 -32.12 -0.27 4.46
N ARG A 517 -32.78 -1.38 4.10
CA ARG A 517 -33.53 -1.52 2.83
C ARG A 517 -34.59 -0.42 2.71
N GLN A 518 -35.39 -0.19 3.75
CA GLN A 518 -36.42 0.87 3.75
C GLN A 518 -35.80 2.27 3.57
N SER A 519 -34.72 2.57 4.29
CA SER A 519 -34.01 3.87 4.22
C SER A 519 -33.38 4.14 2.85
N LEU A 520 -32.99 3.10 2.11
CA LEU A 520 -32.38 3.20 0.79
C LEU A 520 -33.39 3.21 -0.38
N ASP A 521 -34.56 2.60 -0.20
CA ASP A 521 -35.64 2.57 -1.20
C ASP A 521 -36.18 3.98 -1.53
N GLU A 522 -36.17 4.89 -0.54
CA GLU A 522 -36.48 6.33 -0.73
C GLU A 522 -35.58 6.98 -1.81
N HIS A 523 -34.38 6.46 -2.01
CA HIS A 523 -33.40 6.90 -3.00
C HIS A 523 -33.31 5.97 -4.24
N ASN A 524 -34.24 5.01 -4.39
CA ASN A 524 -34.24 3.94 -5.39
C ASN A 524 -32.96 3.05 -5.32
N ALA A 525 -32.38 2.87 -4.13
CA ALA A 525 -31.16 2.11 -3.92
C ALA A 525 -31.44 0.75 -3.23
N VAL A 526 -30.81 -0.30 -3.74
CA VAL A 526 -30.97 -1.69 -3.28
C VAL A 526 -29.64 -2.17 -2.67
N PRO A 527 -29.58 -2.39 -1.34
CA PRO A 527 -28.37 -2.85 -0.68
C PRO A 527 -28.11 -4.33 -0.97
N ILE A 528 -26.88 -4.62 -1.41
CA ILE A 528 -26.31 -5.96 -1.46
C ILE A 528 -25.45 -6.11 -0.20
N PHE A 529 -25.95 -6.83 0.79
CA PHE A 529 -25.20 -7.09 2.03
C PHE A 529 -24.12 -8.14 1.77
N LEU A 530 -22.92 -7.87 2.27
CA LEU A 530 -21.76 -8.75 2.22
C LEU A 530 -21.23 -8.93 3.63
N ASP A 531 -20.88 -10.17 3.98
CA ASP A 531 -20.14 -10.50 5.19
C ASP A 531 -18.79 -9.77 5.24
N ASN A 532 -18.31 -9.41 6.43
CA ASN A 532 -17.07 -8.65 6.62
C ASN A 532 -15.82 -9.32 6.03
N GLU A 533 -15.64 -10.64 6.19
CA GLU A 533 -14.48 -11.36 5.65
C GLU A 533 -14.56 -11.44 4.12
N LEU A 534 -15.74 -11.75 3.59
CA LEU A 534 -15.98 -11.80 2.14
C LEU A 534 -15.79 -10.42 1.49
N ALA A 535 -16.31 -9.37 2.12
CA ALA A 535 -16.15 -7.98 1.67
C ALA A 535 -14.68 -7.55 1.72
N ASN A 536 -13.93 -7.90 2.78
CA ASN A 536 -12.50 -7.60 2.86
C ASN A 536 -11.70 -8.34 1.78
N ASN A 537 -11.92 -9.64 1.59
CA ASN A 537 -11.19 -10.43 0.59
C ASN A 537 -11.47 -9.97 -0.85
N HIS A 538 -12.73 -9.62 -1.17
CA HIS A 538 -13.09 -9.03 -2.47
C HIS A 538 -12.54 -7.60 -2.65
N TYR A 539 -12.81 -6.70 -1.68
CA TYR A 539 -12.56 -5.27 -1.83
C TYR A 539 -11.12 -4.90 -1.54
N ASN A 540 -10.58 -5.31 -0.38
CA ASN A 540 -9.25 -4.93 0.08
C ASN A 540 -8.16 -5.78 -0.56
N ASN A 541 -8.31 -7.11 -0.58
CA ASN A 541 -7.23 -8.00 -1.04
C ASN A 541 -7.19 -8.11 -2.58
N PHE A 542 -8.32 -8.45 -3.24
CA PHE A 542 -8.31 -8.63 -4.71
C PHE A 542 -8.43 -7.30 -5.49
N SER A 543 -9.45 -6.50 -5.18
CA SER A 543 -9.78 -5.31 -5.99
C SER A 543 -8.84 -4.13 -5.70
N SER A 544 -8.64 -3.83 -4.41
CA SER A 544 -7.73 -2.81 -3.87
C SER A 544 -6.38 -3.42 -3.52
N ALA A 545 -5.58 -2.72 -2.71
CA ALA A 545 -4.43 -3.26 -1.99
C ALA A 545 -4.75 -3.56 -0.53
N TYR A 546 -4.16 -4.63 -0.01
CA TYR A 546 -4.00 -4.94 1.42
C TYR A 546 -2.95 -6.04 1.60
N HIS A 547 -1.93 -5.82 2.46
CA HIS A 547 -0.94 -6.83 2.82
C HIS A 547 -0.90 -7.08 4.36
N PRO A 548 -1.16 -8.32 4.83
CA PRO A 548 -0.95 -8.69 6.23
C PRO A 548 0.55 -8.86 6.57
N VAL A 549 1.09 -7.89 7.29
CA VAL A 549 2.42 -7.79 7.95
C VAL A 549 3.35 -9.02 7.94
N ALA A 550 4.59 -8.90 7.39
CA ALA A 550 5.83 -9.40 8.01
C ALA A 550 7.15 -9.08 7.23
N TYR A 551 7.75 -7.92 7.48
CA TYR A 551 9.21 -7.58 7.49
C TYR A 551 10.25 -8.08 6.43
N ILE A 552 9.98 -9.00 5.51
CA ILE A 552 10.99 -9.55 4.57
C ILE A 552 10.50 -9.44 3.12
N SER A 553 10.86 -8.32 2.49
CA SER A 553 10.50 -7.86 1.13
C SER A 553 9.13 -7.15 1.06
N PRO A 554 9.04 -5.94 0.47
CA PRO A 554 7.76 -5.36 0.11
C PRO A 554 7.22 -6.10 -1.12
N LYS A 555 6.04 -6.69 -0.99
CA LYS A 555 5.22 -7.17 -2.10
C LYS A 555 3.80 -6.66 -1.89
N ILE A 556 3.14 -6.34 -2.98
CA ILE A 556 1.79 -5.78 -2.96
C ILE A 556 0.82 -6.95 -3.13
N ASN A 557 0.03 -7.25 -2.11
CA ASN A 557 -1.00 -8.32 -2.17
C ASN A 557 -2.26 -7.89 -2.94
N ALA A 558 -2.27 -6.65 -3.46
CA ALA A 558 -3.26 -6.10 -4.38
C ALA A 558 -3.17 -6.72 -5.77
N ILE A 559 -4.31 -6.98 -6.41
CA ILE A 559 -4.34 -7.59 -7.75
C ILE A 559 -4.81 -6.60 -8.83
N LEU A 560 -6.02 -6.04 -8.74
CA LEU A 560 -6.57 -5.21 -9.83
C LEU A 560 -6.05 -3.76 -9.82
N TRP A 561 -6.18 -3.02 -8.70
CA TRP A 561 -5.82 -1.59 -8.64
C TRP A 561 -4.39 -1.28 -9.12
N PRO A 562 -3.32 -2.07 -8.83
CA PRO A 562 -1.99 -1.81 -9.36
C PRO A 562 -1.88 -2.06 -10.86
N ILE A 563 -2.37 -3.20 -11.37
CA ILE A 563 -2.23 -3.58 -12.79
C ILE A 563 -2.90 -2.53 -13.68
N LEU A 564 -4.10 -2.10 -13.30
CA LEU A 564 -4.86 -1.07 -14.02
C LEU A 564 -4.17 0.30 -14.01
N HIS A 565 -3.27 0.57 -13.07
CA HIS A 565 -2.47 1.80 -12.97
C HIS A 565 -0.98 1.59 -13.27
N TYR A 566 -0.62 0.54 -13.99
CA TYR A 566 0.77 0.24 -14.43
C TYR A 566 1.78 0.05 -13.28
N GLN A 567 1.31 -0.29 -12.08
CA GLN A 567 2.17 -0.66 -10.96
C GLN A 567 2.45 -2.17 -10.96
N SER A 568 3.72 -2.53 -10.75
CA SER A 568 4.19 -3.93 -10.76
C SER A 568 4.39 -4.50 -9.35
N GLY A 569 4.66 -5.80 -9.23
CA GLY A 569 4.94 -6.46 -7.94
C GLY A 569 3.73 -7.09 -7.25
N ILE A 570 2.70 -7.42 -8.02
CA ILE A 570 1.49 -8.14 -7.58
C ILE A 570 1.88 -9.51 -7.01
N ASN A 571 1.33 -9.83 -5.85
CA ASN A 571 1.21 -11.18 -5.33
C ASN A 571 -0.23 -11.66 -5.58
N PHE A 572 -0.40 -12.89 -6.11
CA PHE A 572 -1.71 -13.47 -6.39
C PHE A 572 -1.97 -14.63 -5.42
N GLU A 573 -3.15 -14.65 -4.83
CA GLU A 573 -3.61 -15.66 -3.87
C GLU A 573 -5.03 -16.10 -4.25
N ASP A 574 -5.31 -17.40 -4.14
CA ASP A 574 -6.57 -17.98 -4.64
C ASP A 574 -7.79 -17.54 -3.81
N GLY A 575 -7.66 -17.42 -2.48
CA GLY A 575 -8.77 -17.02 -1.59
C GLY A 575 -9.39 -15.64 -1.91
N PRO A 576 -8.59 -14.58 -2.10
CA PRO A 576 -9.07 -13.30 -2.62
C PRO A 576 -9.78 -13.39 -3.99
N TRP A 577 -9.35 -14.30 -4.87
CA TRP A 577 -10.01 -14.54 -6.16
C TRP A 577 -11.35 -15.28 -5.99
N GLU A 578 -11.41 -16.34 -5.17
CA GLU A 578 -12.66 -17.03 -4.82
C GLU A 578 -13.67 -16.06 -4.21
N ALA A 579 -13.23 -15.19 -3.30
CA ALA A 579 -14.04 -14.11 -2.74
C ALA A 579 -14.52 -13.12 -3.81
N TYR A 580 -13.65 -12.75 -4.76
CA TYR A 580 -14.02 -11.86 -5.86
C TYR A 580 -15.09 -12.47 -6.78
N GLN A 581 -14.96 -13.76 -7.12
CA GLN A 581 -15.98 -14.52 -7.84
C GLN A 581 -17.29 -14.58 -7.04
N ARG A 582 -17.24 -14.95 -5.76
CA ARG A 582 -18.42 -15.12 -4.91
C ARG A 582 -19.20 -13.81 -4.68
N VAL A 583 -18.53 -12.66 -4.56
CA VAL A 583 -19.22 -11.36 -4.53
C VAL A 583 -19.88 -11.04 -5.87
N ASN A 584 -19.19 -11.30 -7.00
CA ASN A 584 -19.78 -11.10 -8.32
C ASN A 584 -21.01 -12.02 -8.55
N GLU A 585 -21.03 -13.24 -8.00
CA GLU A 585 -22.22 -14.11 -7.98
C GLU A 585 -23.37 -13.52 -7.16
N ILE A 586 -23.13 -13.06 -5.93
CA ILE A 586 -24.17 -12.48 -5.06
C ILE A 586 -24.80 -11.23 -5.71
N PHE A 587 -23.98 -10.40 -6.35
CA PHE A 587 -24.47 -9.30 -7.19
C PHE A 587 -25.34 -9.83 -8.34
N ALA A 588 -24.87 -10.84 -9.09
CA ALA A 588 -25.60 -11.41 -10.22
C ALA A 588 -26.95 -12.04 -9.82
N ASP A 589 -27.01 -12.74 -8.68
CA ASP A 589 -28.23 -13.31 -8.11
C ASP A 589 -29.25 -12.20 -7.79
N THR A 590 -28.85 -11.22 -6.98
CA THR A 590 -29.72 -10.12 -6.51
C THR A 590 -30.26 -9.27 -7.67
N ILE A 591 -29.44 -9.03 -8.69
CA ILE A 591 -29.84 -8.27 -9.89
C ILE A 591 -30.74 -9.11 -10.80
N ALA A 592 -30.48 -10.43 -10.93
CA ALA A 592 -31.29 -11.29 -11.78
C ALA A 592 -32.72 -11.46 -11.26
N GLU A 593 -32.94 -11.43 -9.95
CA GLU A 593 -34.27 -11.39 -9.34
C GLU A 593 -35.02 -10.11 -9.69
N ALA A 594 -34.38 -8.94 -9.51
CA ALA A 594 -34.99 -7.63 -9.76
C ALA A 594 -35.17 -7.28 -11.25
N ALA A 595 -34.37 -7.87 -12.14
CA ALA A 595 -34.39 -7.57 -13.57
C ALA A 595 -35.69 -8.00 -14.25
N LYS A 596 -36.41 -7.02 -14.79
CA LYS A 596 -37.60 -7.21 -15.64
C LYS A 596 -37.18 -7.43 -17.10
N PRO A 597 -37.95 -8.15 -17.93
CA PRO A 597 -37.63 -8.29 -19.35
C PRO A 597 -37.45 -6.94 -20.05
N GLY A 598 -36.43 -6.82 -20.90
CA GLY A 598 -36.08 -5.55 -21.55
C GLY A 598 -35.48 -4.48 -20.60
N SER A 599 -34.98 -4.84 -19.42
CA SER A 599 -34.21 -3.91 -18.58
C SER A 599 -32.87 -3.56 -19.23
N LEU A 600 -32.43 -2.32 -19.07
CA LEU A 600 -31.05 -1.92 -19.31
C LEU A 600 -30.28 -2.10 -18.01
N ILE A 601 -29.12 -2.76 -18.04
CA ILE A 601 -28.24 -2.93 -16.89
C ILE A 601 -26.92 -2.23 -17.20
N TRP A 602 -26.43 -1.41 -16.27
CA TRP A 602 -25.17 -0.67 -16.40
C TRP A 602 -24.26 -1.00 -15.22
N VAL A 603 -23.22 -1.79 -15.49
CA VAL A 603 -22.23 -2.24 -14.53
C VAL A 603 -21.02 -1.29 -14.53
N HIS A 604 -20.55 -0.92 -13.34
CA HIS A 604 -19.43 -0.01 -13.17
C HIS A 604 -18.23 -0.64 -12.46
N ASP A 605 -17.08 -0.39 -13.07
CA ASP A 605 -15.73 -0.47 -12.52
C ASP A 605 -15.14 -1.87 -12.26
N TYR A 606 -13.82 -1.90 -12.05
CA TYR A 606 -13.00 -3.12 -11.95
C TYR A 606 -13.43 -4.13 -10.87
N HIS A 607 -14.23 -3.71 -9.90
CA HIS A 607 -14.81 -4.60 -8.90
C HIS A 607 -15.77 -5.65 -9.50
N LEU A 608 -16.42 -5.35 -10.62
CA LEU A 608 -17.56 -6.12 -11.15
C LEU A 608 -17.30 -6.65 -12.57
N MET A 609 -16.06 -7.01 -12.90
CA MET A 609 -15.67 -7.40 -14.27
C MET A 609 -16.21 -8.77 -14.70
N LEU A 610 -16.58 -9.65 -13.75
CA LEU A 610 -17.22 -10.95 -14.04
C LEU A 610 -18.74 -10.84 -14.16
N LEU A 611 -19.32 -9.79 -13.59
CA LEU A 611 -20.77 -9.61 -13.46
C LEU A 611 -21.52 -9.69 -14.81
N PRO A 612 -21.05 -9.13 -15.95
CA PRO A 612 -21.82 -9.20 -17.20
C PRO A 612 -22.04 -10.64 -17.67
N ARG A 613 -21.05 -11.54 -17.54
CA ARG A 613 -21.23 -12.97 -17.88
C ARG A 613 -22.17 -13.67 -16.92
N LEU A 614 -21.96 -13.49 -15.61
CA LEU A 614 -22.82 -14.10 -14.58
C LEU A 614 -24.28 -13.63 -14.67
N LEU A 615 -24.51 -12.42 -15.17
CA LEU A 615 -25.83 -11.90 -15.53
C LEU A 615 -26.36 -12.50 -16.83
N ARG A 616 -25.58 -12.62 -17.92
CA ARG A 616 -26.03 -13.27 -19.16
C ARG A 616 -26.56 -14.68 -18.91
N ASP A 617 -25.84 -15.47 -18.11
CA ASP A 617 -26.23 -16.84 -17.76
C ASP A 617 -27.56 -16.89 -16.96
N ARG A 618 -27.81 -15.90 -16.07
CA ARG A 618 -29.03 -15.81 -15.23
C ARG A 618 -30.23 -15.12 -15.89
N LEU A 619 -29.98 -14.25 -16.87
CA LEU A 619 -30.99 -13.44 -17.55
C LEU A 619 -31.46 -14.07 -18.88
N ALA A 620 -31.10 -15.34 -19.12
CA ALA A 620 -31.55 -16.10 -20.27
C ALA A 620 -33.08 -16.00 -20.48
N GLY A 621 -33.50 -15.58 -21.67
CA GLY A 621 -34.91 -15.36 -22.00
C GLY A 621 -35.53 -14.04 -21.53
N LYS A 622 -34.86 -13.21 -20.73
CA LYS A 622 -35.35 -11.87 -20.32
C LYS A 622 -35.05 -10.76 -21.35
N ASN A 623 -34.14 -10.99 -22.30
CA ASN A 623 -33.69 -9.99 -23.29
C ASN A 623 -33.32 -8.63 -22.66
N CYS A 624 -32.48 -8.65 -21.62
CA CYS A 624 -31.94 -7.44 -20.99
C CYS A 624 -30.69 -6.96 -21.75
N ALA A 625 -30.49 -5.64 -21.81
CA ALA A 625 -29.23 -5.04 -22.26
C ALA A 625 -28.23 -5.01 -21.08
N ILE A 626 -26.94 -5.20 -21.33
CA ILE A 626 -25.87 -5.13 -20.33
C ILE A 626 -24.72 -4.28 -20.87
N GLY A 627 -24.55 -3.08 -20.32
CA GLY A 627 -23.38 -2.24 -20.56
C GLY A 627 -22.41 -2.30 -19.39
N PHE A 628 -21.10 -2.29 -19.67
CA PHE A 628 -20.03 -2.12 -18.68
C PHE A 628 -19.34 -0.76 -18.86
N SER A 629 -18.78 -0.18 -17.79
CA SER A 629 -17.89 0.99 -17.89
C SER A 629 -16.76 0.94 -16.87
N LEU A 630 -15.52 1.03 -17.35
CA LEU A 630 -14.32 1.08 -16.52
C LEU A 630 -13.95 2.54 -16.21
N HIS A 631 -13.74 2.87 -14.93
CA HIS A 631 -13.36 4.23 -14.52
C HIS A 631 -11.84 4.41 -14.31
N THR A 632 -11.11 3.30 -14.21
CA THR A 632 -9.63 3.27 -14.24
C THR A 632 -9.10 3.29 -15.67
N PRO A 633 -7.78 3.45 -15.88
CA PRO A 633 -7.18 3.07 -17.16
C PRO A 633 -7.42 1.58 -17.45
N PHE A 634 -7.36 1.20 -18.73
CA PHE A 634 -7.12 -0.19 -19.13
C PHE A 634 -5.67 -0.31 -19.63
N PRO A 635 -4.85 -1.19 -19.03
CA PRO A 635 -3.40 -1.22 -19.27
C PRO A 635 -3.05 -1.97 -20.55
N ALA A 636 -1.86 -1.69 -21.09
CA ALA A 636 -1.32 -2.39 -22.24
C ALA A 636 -1.11 -3.89 -21.95
N GLY A 637 -1.13 -4.72 -22.99
CA GLY A 637 -1.10 -6.19 -22.88
C GLY A 637 0.08 -6.76 -22.09
N ASP A 638 1.23 -6.09 -22.06
CA ASP A 638 2.38 -6.54 -21.26
C ASP A 638 2.14 -6.45 -19.74
N PHE A 639 1.33 -5.48 -19.29
CA PHE A 639 0.90 -5.38 -17.90
C PHE A 639 -0.31 -6.27 -17.62
N TRP A 640 -1.28 -6.33 -18.54
CA TRP A 640 -2.47 -7.19 -18.38
C TRP A 640 -2.09 -8.69 -18.31
N ARG A 641 -1.07 -9.12 -19.07
CA ARG A 641 -0.53 -10.49 -19.02
C ARG A 641 0.13 -10.87 -17.69
N GLY A 642 0.40 -9.91 -16.81
CA GLY A 642 0.88 -10.17 -15.43
C GLY A 642 -0.18 -10.73 -14.49
N LEU A 643 -1.46 -10.72 -14.90
CA LEU A 643 -2.60 -11.18 -14.10
C LEU A 643 -2.89 -12.67 -14.39
N PRO A 644 -2.85 -13.60 -13.41
CA PRO A 644 -3.16 -15.01 -13.66
C PRO A 644 -4.55 -15.24 -14.25
N VAL A 645 -5.56 -14.53 -13.72
CA VAL A 645 -6.99 -14.64 -14.11
C VAL A 645 -7.39 -13.66 -15.24
N GLN A 646 -6.43 -13.28 -16.07
CA GLN A 646 -6.61 -12.32 -17.18
C GLN A 646 -7.69 -12.74 -18.19
N LYS A 647 -7.87 -14.05 -18.43
CA LYS A 647 -8.82 -14.56 -19.43
C LYS A 647 -10.23 -14.56 -18.89
N GLU A 648 -10.40 -14.90 -17.62
CA GLU A 648 -11.65 -14.98 -16.90
C GLU A 648 -12.29 -13.58 -16.81
N LEU A 649 -11.47 -12.56 -16.51
CA LEU A 649 -11.89 -11.16 -16.48
C LEU A 649 -12.22 -10.61 -17.88
N LEU A 650 -11.44 -10.94 -18.91
CA LEU A 650 -11.77 -10.55 -20.30
C LEU A 650 -13.10 -11.19 -20.76
N ARG A 651 -13.30 -12.48 -20.49
CA ARG A 651 -14.57 -13.20 -20.77
C ARG A 651 -15.75 -12.63 -19.99
N GLY A 652 -15.52 -12.22 -18.75
CA GLY A 652 -16.49 -11.50 -17.93
C GLY A 652 -16.97 -10.21 -18.60
N LEU A 653 -16.04 -9.40 -19.12
CA LEU A 653 -16.35 -8.16 -19.83
C LEU A 653 -17.01 -8.41 -21.20
N LEU A 654 -16.50 -9.36 -21.99
CA LEU A 654 -16.94 -9.66 -23.36
C LEU A 654 -18.39 -10.17 -23.47
N ALA A 655 -19.03 -10.48 -22.34
CA ALA A 655 -20.46 -10.81 -22.24
C ALA A 655 -21.37 -9.58 -22.08
N SER A 656 -20.80 -8.36 -22.10
CA SER A 656 -21.54 -7.10 -22.23
C SER A 656 -21.92 -6.85 -23.70
N ASP A 657 -22.88 -5.96 -23.94
CA ASP A 657 -23.24 -5.49 -25.29
C ASP A 657 -22.44 -4.22 -25.66
N VAL A 658 -22.14 -3.40 -24.65
CA VAL A 658 -21.33 -2.18 -24.77
C VAL A 658 -20.31 -2.12 -23.64
N ILE A 659 -19.05 -1.82 -23.95
CA ILE A 659 -17.98 -1.64 -22.96
C ILE A 659 -17.40 -0.22 -23.11
N GLY A 660 -17.56 0.59 -22.07
CA GLY A 660 -17.15 1.99 -22.03
C GLY A 660 -15.78 2.23 -21.41
N PHE A 661 -14.94 3.00 -22.10
CA PHE A 661 -13.63 3.46 -21.63
C PHE A 661 -13.48 4.98 -21.70
N HIS A 662 -12.63 5.57 -20.87
CA HIS A 662 -12.44 7.03 -20.85
C HIS A 662 -11.59 7.62 -21.99
N THR A 663 -10.69 6.84 -22.59
CA THR A 663 -9.79 7.30 -23.65
C THR A 663 -9.66 6.27 -24.78
N ASP A 664 -9.22 6.72 -25.96
CA ASP A 664 -8.92 5.81 -27.07
C ASP A 664 -7.69 4.93 -26.79
N GLU A 665 -6.79 5.32 -25.87
CA GLU A 665 -5.70 4.47 -25.40
C GLU A 665 -6.26 3.22 -24.70
N TYR A 666 -7.15 3.42 -23.72
CA TYR A 666 -7.72 2.33 -22.93
C TYR A 666 -8.61 1.43 -23.81
N LYS A 667 -9.39 2.02 -24.74
CA LYS A 667 -10.15 1.25 -25.74
C LYS A 667 -9.24 0.37 -26.60
N ARG A 668 -8.17 0.92 -27.18
CA ARG A 668 -7.22 0.13 -28.00
C ARG A 668 -6.54 -0.97 -27.20
N ASN A 669 -6.11 -0.68 -25.97
CA ASN A 669 -5.47 -1.65 -25.08
C ASN A 669 -6.42 -2.84 -24.79
N PHE A 670 -7.69 -2.57 -24.49
CA PHE A 670 -8.70 -3.61 -24.28
C PHE A 670 -8.93 -4.46 -25.54
N VAL A 671 -9.15 -3.82 -26.70
CA VAL A 671 -9.38 -4.52 -27.98
C VAL A 671 -8.23 -5.48 -28.29
N LEU A 672 -6.97 -5.02 -28.16
CA LEU A 672 -5.78 -5.85 -28.38
C LEU A 672 -5.67 -7.00 -27.38
N CYS A 673 -6.05 -6.80 -26.11
CA CYS A 673 -6.06 -7.86 -25.10
C CYS A 673 -7.16 -8.90 -25.37
N ALA A 674 -8.36 -8.46 -25.76
CA ALA A 674 -9.47 -9.34 -26.11
C ALA A 674 -9.13 -10.22 -27.34
N GLU A 675 -8.54 -9.62 -28.37
CA GLU A 675 -8.08 -10.31 -29.58
C GLU A 675 -6.97 -11.34 -29.26
N THR A 676 -5.92 -10.93 -28.55
CA THR A 676 -4.71 -11.76 -28.39
C THR A 676 -4.75 -12.75 -27.21
N LEU A 677 -5.67 -12.59 -26.25
CA LEU A 677 -5.71 -13.39 -25.01
C LEU A 677 -7.04 -14.11 -24.80
N ALA A 678 -8.13 -13.60 -25.37
CA ALA A 678 -9.47 -14.19 -25.28
C ALA A 678 -10.03 -14.60 -26.66
N ASP A 679 -9.20 -14.62 -27.71
CA ASP A 679 -9.55 -15.14 -29.04
C ASP A 679 -10.77 -14.44 -29.69
N ALA A 680 -11.07 -13.21 -29.29
CA ALA A 680 -12.18 -12.41 -29.82
C ALA A 680 -11.84 -11.82 -31.20
N LYS A 681 -12.76 -11.89 -32.16
CA LYS A 681 -12.53 -11.38 -33.52
C LYS A 681 -12.83 -9.88 -33.57
N VAL A 682 -11.86 -9.07 -33.98
CA VAL A 682 -12.06 -7.63 -34.18
C VAL A 682 -12.83 -7.38 -35.48
N LYS A 683 -13.93 -6.62 -35.39
CA LYS A 683 -14.71 -6.09 -36.53
C LYS A 683 -14.42 -4.59 -36.71
N GLU A 684 -15.05 -3.98 -37.71
CA GLU A 684 -14.88 -2.54 -37.95
C GLU A 684 -15.34 -1.68 -36.76
N SER A 685 -14.81 -0.45 -36.66
CA SER A 685 -15.14 0.57 -35.65
C SER A 685 -14.90 0.24 -34.17
N GLY A 686 -14.45 -0.97 -33.82
CA GLY A 686 -14.21 -1.40 -32.44
C GLY A 686 -15.26 -2.34 -31.86
N THR A 687 -16.16 -2.85 -32.70
CA THR A 687 -16.99 -4.02 -32.36
C THR A 687 -16.12 -5.28 -32.32
N LEU A 688 -16.39 -6.18 -31.38
CA LEU A 688 -15.75 -7.50 -31.25
C LEU A 688 -16.81 -8.60 -31.36
N GLU A 689 -16.44 -9.76 -31.91
CA GLU A 689 -17.24 -10.98 -31.87
C GLU A 689 -16.58 -12.02 -30.96
N TYR A 690 -17.27 -12.46 -29.92
CA TYR A 690 -16.81 -13.49 -28.97
C TYR A 690 -17.92 -14.49 -28.66
N GLU A 691 -17.64 -15.80 -28.72
CA GLU A 691 -18.62 -16.90 -28.53
C GLU A 691 -19.91 -16.80 -29.40
N GLY A 692 -19.92 -15.96 -30.44
CA GLY A 692 -21.09 -15.69 -31.30
C GLY A 692 -21.93 -14.49 -30.89
N HIS A 693 -21.53 -13.77 -29.84
CA HIS A 693 -22.08 -12.51 -29.37
C HIS A 693 -21.27 -11.32 -29.93
N GLU A 694 -21.93 -10.19 -30.23
CA GLU A 694 -21.25 -8.93 -30.59
C GLU A 694 -21.18 -7.95 -29.42
N VAL A 695 -20.03 -7.32 -29.22
CA VAL A 695 -19.81 -6.34 -28.16
C VAL A 695 -19.10 -5.10 -28.68
N VAL A 696 -19.66 -3.92 -28.40
CA VAL A 696 -19.14 -2.63 -28.86
C VAL A 696 -18.23 -2.01 -27.80
N ALA A 697 -16.92 -1.96 -28.05
CA ALA A 697 -16.00 -1.19 -27.22
C ALA A 697 -15.99 0.27 -27.69
N GLU A 698 -16.29 1.23 -26.81
CA GLU A 698 -16.39 2.66 -27.18
C GLU A 698 -15.86 3.62 -26.09
N LYS A 699 -15.44 4.81 -26.51
CA LYS A 699 -14.94 5.89 -25.66
C LYS A 699 -16.07 6.77 -25.17
N PHE A 700 -16.22 6.87 -23.85
CA PHE A 700 -17.13 7.79 -23.18
C PHE A 700 -16.33 8.64 -22.16
N ILE A 701 -16.17 9.93 -22.49
CA ILE A 701 -15.50 10.91 -21.63
C ILE A 701 -16.42 11.20 -20.44
N VAL A 702 -16.03 10.77 -19.24
CA VAL A 702 -16.73 11.16 -18.00
C VAL A 702 -16.38 12.60 -17.65
N GLY A 703 -17.35 13.33 -17.10
CA GLY A 703 -17.19 14.69 -16.62
C GLY A 703 -17.93 14.93 -15.31
N ILE A 704 -18.03 16.20 -14.92
CA ILE A 704 -18.74 16.64 -13.71
C ILE A 704 -20.07 17.33 -14.07
N ASP A 705 -20.72 17.92 -13.08
CA ASP A 705 -21.70 18.99 -13.27
C ASP A 705 -21.08 20.33 -12.88
N PRO A 706 -20.69 21.19 -13.86
CA PRO A 706 -20.13 22.52 -13.58
C PRO A 706 -21.12 23.50 -12.95
N GLN A 707 -22.43 23.31 -13.12
CA GLN A 707 -23.45 24.22 -12.60
C GLN A 707 -23.51 24.15 -11.09
N LYS A 708 -23.47 22.94 -10.50
CA LYS A 708 -23.37 22.72 -9.05
C LYS A 708 -22.22 23.50 -8.38
N PHE A 709 -21.06 23.61 -9.04
CA PHE A 709 -19.93 24.40 -8.54
C PHE A 709 -20.18 25.91 -8.70
N THR A 710 -20.74 26.32 -9.85
CA THR A 710 -21.10 27.73 -10.14
C THR A 710 -22.14 28.27 -9.15
N ASP A 711 -23.14 27.46 -8.81
CA ASP A 711 -24.20 27.76 -7.84
C ASP A 711 -23.67 27.81 -6.41
N ALA A 712 -22.81 26.85 -6.03
CA ALA A 712 -22.15 26.85 -4.72
C ALA A 712 -21.31 28.11 -4.49
N LEU A 713 -20.66 28.64 -5.52
CA LEU A 713 -19.95 29.92 -5.46
C LEU A 713 -20.87 31.15 -5.27
N GLN A 714 -22.19 31.03 -5.44
CA GLN A 714 -23.14 32.11 -5.09
C GLN A 714 -23.60 32.06 -3.62
N ASN A 715 -23.34 30.97 -2.89
CA ASN A 715 -23.74 30.84 -1.49
C ASN A 715 -22.96 31.82 -0.60
N GLU A 716 -23.66 32.54 0.29
CA GLU A 716 -23.05 33.47 1.23
C GLU A 716 -22.00 32.81 2.13
N GLU A 717 -22.18 31.53 2.53
CA GLU A 717 -21.18 30.77 3.30
C GLU A 717 -19.84 30.71 2.55
N VAL A 718 -19.90 30.32 1.27
CA VAL A 718 -18.74 30.15 0.39
C VAL A 718 -18.11 31.51 0.07
N GLN A 719 -18.92 32.54 -0.19
CA GLN A 719 -18.44 33.92 -0.38
C GLN A 719 -17.82 34.53 0.89
N ASN A 720 -18.30 34.18 2.08
CA ASN A 720 -17.67 34.56 3.35
C ASN A 720 -16.31 33.88 3.50
N ARG A 721 -16.21 32.59 3.19
CA ARG A 721 -14.98 31.81 3.29
C ARG A 721 -13.92 32.24 2.26
N ILE A 722 -14.32 32.47 1.01
CA ILE A 722 -13.48 33.06 -0.05
C ILE A 722 -12.87 34.38 0.43
N ARG A 723 -13.69 35.29 0.99
CA ARG A 723 -13.22 36.58 1.53
C ARG A 723 -12.30 36.45 2.74
N GLU A 724 -12.37 35.37 3.52
CA GLU A 724 -11.38 35.08 4.57
C GLU A 724 -10.05 34.59 3.99
N LEU A 725 -10.10 33.61 3.08
CA LEU A 725 -8.91 33.01 2.46
C LEU A 725 -8.14 34.04 1.61
N GLN A 726 -8.84 34.89 0.84
CA GLN A 726 -8.24 36.01 0.09
C GLN A 726 -7.53 37.02 1.00
N ARG A 727 -8.04 37.27 2.22
CA ARG A 727 -7.35 38.12 3.20
C ARG A 727 -6.14 37.43 3.82
N ARG A 728 -6.23 36.13 4.11
CA ARG A 728 -5.13 35.33 4.69
C ARG A 728 -3.93 35.22 3.73
N TYR A 729 -4.17 35.02 2.44
CA TYR A 729 -3.11 34.85 1.42
C TYR A 729 -2.93 36.10 0.55
N SER A 730 -3.27 37.28 1.07
CA SER A 730 -3.15 38.56 0.36
C SER A 730 -1.69 38.85 -0.02
N GLY A 731 -1.39 38.91 -1.32
CA GLY A 731 -0.04 39.12 -1.84
C GLY A 731 0.76 37.83 -2.07
N MET A 732 0.19 36.66 -1.80
CA MET A 732 0.74 35.35 -2.13
C MET A 732 0.01 34.73 -3.34
N LYS A 733 0.70 33.86 -4.07
CA LYS A 733 0.11 32.93 -5.04
C LYS A 733 -0.28 31.64 -4.33
N VAL A 734 -1.53 31.22 -4.46
CA VAL A 734 -2.02 29.98 -3.84
C VAL A 734 -2.02 28.85 -4.87
N ILE A 735 -1.25 27.80 -4.62
CA ILE A 735 -1.30 26.53 -5.34
C ILE A 735 -2.16 25.56 -4.52
N VAL A 736 -3.10 24.85 -5.16
CA VAL A 736 -3.91 23.82 -4.51
C VAL A 736 -3.63 22.44 -5.10
N GLY A 737 -3.52 21.44 -4.25
CA GLY A 737 -3.61 20.02 -4.62
C GLY A 737 -4.73 19.39 -3.82
N VAL A 738 -5.63 18.67 -4.49
CA VAL A 738 -6.70 17.90 -3.83
C VAL A 738 -6.68 16.51 -4.41
N ASP A 739 -6.34 15.54 -3.58
CA ASP A 739 -6.21 14.14 -3.97
C ASP A 739 -6.70 13.26 -2.82
N ARG A 740 -7.13 12.03 -3.14
CA ARG A 740 -7.09 10.98 -2.12
C ARG A 740 -5.64 10.64 -1.81
N LEU A 741 -5.36 10.27 -0.56
CA LEU A 741 -4.11 9.61 -0.23
C LEU A 741 -4.11 8.23 -0.94
N ASP A 742 -3.31 8.12 -2.00
CA ASP A 742 -3.27 6.97 -2.90
C ASP A 742 -1.97 7.06 -3.73
N TYR A 743 -1.24 5.96 -3.88
CA TYR A 743 0.07 5.98 -4.54
C TYR A 743 0.00 6.35 -6.03
N ILE A 744 -1.15 6.16 -6.69
CA ILE A 744 -1.34 6.58 -8.09
C ILE A 744 -1.36 8.11 -8.25
N LYS A 745 -1.51 8.87 -7.17
CA LYS A 745 -1.65 10.34 -7.21
C LYS A 745 -0.32 11.08 -7.24
N GLY A 746 0.82 10.40 -7.10
CA GLY A 746 2.15 11.00 -7.21
C GLY A 746 2.36 12.13 -6.20
N LEU A 747 1.80 12.00 -5.00
CA LEU A 747 1.88 13.01 -3.94
C LEU A 747 3.31 13.22 -3.45
N ASP A 748 4.10 12.15 -3.41
CA ASP A 748 5.51 12.21 -3.05
C ASP A 748 6.31 12.97 -4.13
N GLN A 749 6.04 12.75 -5.42
CA GLN A 749 6.66 13.53 -6.50
C GLN A 749 6.22 14.99 -6.44
N LYS A 750 4.96 15.29 -6.09
CA LYS A 750 4.46 16.66 -5.89
C LYS A 750 5.23 17.40 -4.81
N LEU A 751 5.40 16.77 -3.64
CA LEU A 751 6.13 17.36 -2.53
C LEU A 751 7.63 17.50 -2.83
N LYS A 752 8.23 16.51 -3.51
CA LYS A 752 9.63 16.56 -4.00
C LYS A 752 9.83 17.70 -5.02
N GLY A 753 8.89 17.90 -5.95
CA GLY A 753 8.91 18.97 -6.95
C GLY A 753 8.68 20.36 -6.34
N TYR A 754 7.80 20.48 -5.35
CA TYR A 754 7.60 21.75 -4.64
C TYR A 754 8.83 22.13 -3.79
N ASP A 755 9.46 21.17 -3.12
CA ASP A 755 10.74 21.38 -2.40
C ASP A 755 11.86 21.87 -3.34
N ALA A 756 11.97 21.26 -4.52
CA ALA A 756 12.93 21.66 -5.56
C ALA A 756 12.61 23.02 -6.18
N PHE A 757 11.33 23.37 -6.35
CA PHE A 757 10.90 24.69 -6.82
C PHE A 757 11.29 25.79 -5.81
N LEU A 758 11.10 25.55 -4.51
CA LEU A 758 11.49 26.48 -3.45
C LEU A 758 13.02 26.65 -3.35
N ASP A 759 13.80 25.59 -3.61
CA ASP A 759 15.27 25.66 -3.72
C ASP A 759 15.74 26.46 -4.95
N GLN A 760 15.07 26.29 -6.09
CA GLN A 760 15.46 26.90 -7.36
C GLN A 760 15.03 28.37 -7.48
N TYR A 761 13.91 28.76 -6.85
CA TYR A 761 13.34 30.11 -6.87
C TYR A 761 13.14 30.67 -5.46
N PRO A 762 14.22 30.88 -4.68
CA PRO A 762 14.13 31.31 -3.28
C PRO A 762 13.47 32.69 -3.11
N GLU A 763 13.47 33.54 -4.14
CA GLU A 763 12.74 34.82 -4.17
C GLU A 763 11.22 34.68 -4.26
N LEU A 764 10.70 33.48 -4.55
CA LEU A 764 9.28 33.13 -4.53
C LEU A 764 8.85 32.37 -3.26
N SER A 765 9.80 31.91 -2.43
CA SER A 765 9.53 31.09 -1.23
C SER A 765 8.46 31.68 -0.29
N ASN A 766 8.63 32.94 0.13
CA ASN A 766 7.66 33.67 0.98
C ASN A 766 6.47 34.28 0.20
N LYS A 767 6.29 33.93 -1.09
CA LYS A 767 5.24 34.47 -1.98
C LYS A 767 4.34 33.38 -2.56
N VAL A 768 4.64 32.11 -2.34
CA VAL A 768 3.88 30.96 -2.85
C VAL A 768 3.52 30.06 -1.68
N VAL A 769 2.29 29.54 -1.68
CA VAL A 769 1.85 28.51 -0.72
C VAL A 769 1.19 27.35 -1.45
N LEU A 770 1.62 26.13 -1.16
CA LEU A 770 0.95 24.91 -1.60
C LEU A 770 0.01 24.43 -0.49
N ILE A 771 -1.29 24.36 -0.79
CA ILE A 771 -2.29 23.75 0.07
C ILE A 771 -2.59 22.35 -0.51
N GLN A 772 -2.04 21.30 0.10
CA GLN A 772 -2.34 19.91 -0.27
C GLN A 772 -3.38 19.34 0.70
N VAL A 773 -4.59 19.13 0.19
CA VAL A 773 -5.59 18.28 0.84
C VAL A 773 -5.33 16.84 0.42
N ALA A 774 -4.98 16.00 1.39
CA ALA A 774 -4.92 14.55 1.25
C ALA A 774 -6.18 13.98 1.92
N VAL A 775 -7.14 13.52 1.13
CA VAL A 775 -8.37 12.90 1.65
C VAL A 775 -8.03 11.47 2.09
N PRO A 776 -8.30 11.09 3.36
CA PRO A 776 -8.06 9.74 3.84
C PRO A 776 -8.81 8.70 2.99
N SER A 777 -8.16 7.56 2.75
CA SER A 777 -8.64 6.54 1.83
C SER A 777 -7.97 5.22 2.18
N ARG A 778 -8.76 4.16 2.36
CA ARG A 778 -8.27 2.79 2.60
C ARG A 778 -7.32 2.71 3.80
N GLU A 779 -7.67 3.37 4.91
CA GLU A 779 -6.81 3.51 6.09
C GLU A 779 -6.46 2.18 6.78
N ASP A 780 -7.25 1.13 6.56
CA ASP A 780 -6.95 -0.25 7.01
C ASP A 780 -5.75 -0.88 6.28
N VAL A 781 -5.30 -0.27 5.17
CA VAL A 781 -4.28 -0.80 4.26
C VAL A 781 -2.91 -0.27 4.62
N LYS A 782 -1.98 -1.18 4.94
CA LYS A 782 -0.62 -0.81 5.36
C LYS A 782 0.11 0.05 4.32
N GLU A 783 -0.02 -0.22 3.03
CA GLU A 783 0.59 0.57 1.97
C GLU A 783 0.12 2.05 1.95
N TYR A 784 -1.08 2.33 2.48
CA TYR A 784 -1.62 3.69 2.60
C TYR A 784 -1.17 4.34 3.92
N GLN A 785 -1.03 3.58 5.01
CA GLN A 785 -0.43 4.02 6.28
C GLN A 785 1.06 4.37 6.12
N ASP A 786 1.82 3.53 5.43
CA ASP A 786 3.24 3.76 5.12
C ASP A 786 3.41 5.00 4.22
N LEU A 787 2.52 5.20 3.24
CA LEU A 787 2.49 6.38 2.37
C LEU A 787 2.12 7.66 3.14
N GLU A 788 1.14 7.63 4.04
CA GLU A 788 0.82 8.74 4.93
C GLU A 788 2.04 9.14 5.75
N THR A 789 2.72 8.14 6.33
CA THR A 789 3.93 8.36 7.14
C THR A 789 5.06 9.00 6.30
N GLU A 790 5.30 8.59 5.05
CA GLU A 790 6.26 9.26 4.16
C GLU A 790 5.84 10.71 3.87
N LEU A 791 4.57 10.93 3.49
CA LEU A 791 4.06 12.26 3.09
C LEU A 791 4.06 13.25 4.25
N SER A 792 3.60 12.85 5.44
CA SER A 792 3.61 13.68 6.65
C SER A 792 5.04 13.99 7.11
N THR A 793 5.95 13.01 7.06
CA THR A 793 7.38 13.22 7.32
C THR A 793 8.00 14.20 6.31
N MET A 794 7.63 14.09 5.04
CA MET A 794 8.14 14.94 3.97
C MET A 794 7.60 16.37 4.06
N ALA A 795 6.31 16.55 4.39
CA ALA A 795 5.72 17.86 4.64
C ALA A 795 6.39 18.54 5.84
N GLY A 796 6.63 17.80 6.93
CA GLY A 796 7.41 18.27 8.09
C GLY A 796 8.82 18.69 7.72
N ARG A 797 9.51 17.92 6.87
CA ARG A 797 10.87 18.24 6.36
C ARG A 797 10.90 19.49 5.49
N ILE A 798 9.92 19.66 4.59
CA ILE A 798 9.82 20.83 3.70
C ILE A 798 9.57 22.09 4.53
N ASN A 799 8.63 22.04 5.47
CA ASN A 799 8.32 23.17 6.34
C ASN A 799 9.47 23.49 7.32
N GLY A 800 10.12 22.48 7.91
CA GLY A 800 11.31 22.68 8.76
C GLY A 800 12.53 23.25 8.02
N LYS A 801 12.53 23.21 6.68
CA LYS A 801 13.59 23.76 5.81
C LYS A 801 13.26 25.17 5.29
N HIS A 802 12.01 25.42 4.92
CA HIS A 802 11.60 26.62 4.16
C HIS A 802 10.65 27.58 4.89
N SER A 803 10.07 27.20 6.04
CA SER A 803 9.20 28.10 6.81
C SER A 803 9.98 29.24 7.46
N THR A 804 9.34 30.40 7.57
CA THR A 804 9.87 31.60 8.22
C THR A 804 8.97 32.01 9.40
N ALA A 805 9.34 33.07 10.11
CA ALA A 805 8.44 33.66 11.13
C ALA A 805 7.18 34.29 10.50
N ASP A 806 7.23 34.63 9.22
CA ASP A 806 6.15 35.28 8.48
C ASP A 806 5.14 34.27 7.90
N GLY A 807 5.55 33.01 7.66
CA GLY A 807 4.67 32.01 7.05
C GLY A 807 5.27 30.62 6.82
N CYS A 808 4.41 29.72 6.34
CA CYS A 808 4.70 28.32 6.09
C CYS A 808 4.35 28.00 4.62
N PRO A 809 5.29 27.51 3.78
CA PRO A 809 5.08 27.41 2.34
C PRO A 809 4.26 26.19 1.91
N LEU A 810 4.10 25.18 2.77
CA LEU A 810 3.28 24.00 2.51
C LEU A 810 2.28 23.76 3.66
N ILE A 811 0.99 23.82 3.33
CA ILE A 811 -0.11 23.44 4.22
C ILE A 811 -0.58 22.05 3.80
N TYR A 812 -0.12 21.02 4.51
CA TYR A 812 -0.56 19.64 4.33
C TYR A 812 -1.75 19.33 5.24
N MET A 813 -2.80 18.73 4.69
CA MET A 813 -4.06 18.46 5.38
C MET A 813 -4.51 17.03 5.12
N HIS A 814 -4.13 16.08 5.97
CA HIS A 814 -4.67 14.72 5.94
C HIS A 814 -6.07 14.68 6.60
N ARG A 815 -7.09 15.12 5.85
CA ARG A 815 -8.52 15.06 6.24
C ARG A 815 -9.45 15.31 5.05
N SER A 816 -10.66 14.79 5.15
CA SER A 816 -11.77 15.20 4.28
C SER A 816 -12.13 16.67 4.50
N VAL A 817 -12.43 17.40 3.42
CA VAL A 817 -13.01 18.75 3.44
C VAL A 817 -14.45 18.71 2.94
N ASN A 818 -15.31 19.59 3.44
CA ASN A 818 -16.70 19.70 2.96
C ASN A 818 -16.76 20.45 1.61
N PHE A 819 -17.91 20.40 0.94
CA PHE A 819 -18.08 20.97 -0.39
C PHE A 819 -17.95 22.52 -0.42
N SER A 820 -18.44 23.21 0.62
CA SER A 820 -18.30 24.67 0.76
C SER A 820 -16.84 25.12 0.91
N GLU A 821 -16.06 24.41 1.73
CA GLU A 821 -14.63 24.64 1.90
C GLU A 821 -13.84 24.31 0.63
N LEU A 822 -14.15 23.20 -0.03
CA LEU A 822 -13.48 22.76 -1.25
C LEU A 822 -13.68 23.76 -2.42
N THR A 823 -14.92 24.21 -2.63
CA THR A 823 -15.23 25.22 -3.66
C THR A 823 -14.60 26.57 -3.35
N ALA A 824 -14.56 26.98 -2.08
CA ALA A 824 -13.82 28.17 -1.66
C ALA A 824 -12.31 28.04 -1.92
N LEU A 825 -11.70 26.90 -1.58
CA LEU A 825 -10.28 26.61 -1.81
C LEU A 825 -9.90 26.63 -3.30
N TYR A 826 -10.69 25.99 -4.17
CA TYR A 826 -10.47 26.06 -5.61
C TYR A 826 -10.56 27.52 -6.12
N SER A 827 -11.59 28.28 -5.72
CA SER A 827 -11.83 29.65 -6.20
C SER A 827 -10.74 30.67 -5.81
N VAL A 828 -10.04 30.45 -4.68
CA VAL A 828 -8.90 31.30 -4.27
C VAL A 828 -7.55 30.85 -4.81
N ALA A 829 -7.44 29.65 -5.39
CA ALA A 829 -6.18 29.12 -5.90
C ALA A 829 -5.84 29.67 -7.29
N ASP A 830 -4.65 30.25 -7.42
CA ASP A 830 -4.05 30.72 -8.68
C ASP A 830 -3.52 29.60 -9.56
N ALA A 831 -3.24 28.43 -8.96
CA ALA A 831 -2.80 27.23 -9.66
C ALA A 831 -3.37 25.97 -9.00
N CYS A 832 -3.65 24.93 -9.79
CA CYS A 832 -3.95 23.58 -9.29
C CYS A 832 -2.91 22.59 -9.82
N LEU A 833 -2.30 21.80 -8.93
CA LEU A 833 -1.18 20.90 -9.24
C LEU A 833 -1.58 19.43 -9.05
N LEU A 834 -1.72 18.71 -10.16
CA LEU A 834 -2.19 17.32 -10.20
C LEU A 834 -1.13 16.41 -10.86
N THR A 835 -0.43 15.62 -10.03
CA THR A 835 0.81 14.90 -10.39
C THR A 835 0.62 13.39 -10.57
N SER A 836 -0.61 12.94 -10.84
CA SER A 836 -0.96 11.51 -10.85
C SER A 836 -0.09 10.70 -11.82
N THR A 837 0.52 9.61 -11.34
CA THR A 837 1.43 8.75 -12.12
C THR A 837 0.69 7.97 -13.20
N ARG A 838 -0.54 7.54 -12.90
CA ARG A 838 -1.60 7.13 -13.85
C ARG A 838 -2.96 7.45 -13.23
N ASP A 839 -3.90 7.98 -14.01
CA ASP A 839 -5.29 8.19 -13.59
C ASP A 839 -6.24 8.04 -14.79
N GLY A 840 -7.36 7.34 -14.61
CA GLY A 840 -8.34 7.08 -15.68
C GLY A 840 -9.01 8.35 -16.22
N MET A 841 -9.11 9.43 -15.42
CA MET A 841 -9.55 10.75 -15.88
C MET A 841 -9.01 11.91 -15.03
N ASN A 842 -9.00 11.78 -13.70
CA ASN A 842 -8.82 12.86 -12.73
C ASN A 842 -9.88 13.99 -12.84
N LEU A 843 -11.04 13.78 -12.21
CA LEU A 843 -12.15 14.77 -12.21
C LEU A 843 -11.85 16.06 -11.44
N VAL A 844 -10.91 16.08 -10.49
CA VAL A 844 -10.50 17.30 -9.75
C VAL A 844 -10.03 18.40 -10.70
N SER A 845 -9.43 18.02 -11.85
CA SER A 845 -9.09 18.96 -12.92
C SER A 845 -10.30 19.72 -13.49
N PHE A 846 -11.47 19.08 -13.58
CA PHE A 846 -12.72 19.70 -14.01
C PHE A 846 -13.32 20.57 -12.89
N GLU A 847 -13.32 20.06 -11.65
CA GLU A 847 -13.89 20.76 -10.48
C GLU A 847 -13.17 22.10 -10.22
N TYR A 848 -11.85 22.09 -10.33
CA TYR A 848 -11.03 23.29 -10.26
C TYR A 848 -11.41 24.30 -11.33
N VAL A 849 -11.47 23.88 -12.61
CA VAL A 849 -11.81 24.76 -13.74
C VAL A 849 -13.22 25.34 -13.58
N ALA A 850 -14.20 24.56 -13.11
CA ALA A 850 -15.54 25.07 -12.82
C ALA A 850 -15.54 26.22 -11.80
N CYS A 851 -14.55 26.26 -10.90
CA CYS A 851 -14.41 27.34 -9.90
C CYS A 851 -13.60 28.56 -10.37
N GLN A 852 -12.96 28.52 -11.55
CA GLN A 852 -12.01 29.56 -11.99
C GLN A 852 -12.61 30.79 -12.70
N ALA A 853 -13.94 30.91 -12.78
CA ALA A 853 -14.65 31.93 -13.56
C ALA A 853 -14.35 33.41 -13.20
N GLN A 854 -13.69 33.68 -12.07
CA GLN A 854 -13.24 35.03 -11.68
C GLN A 854 -11.71 35.21 -11.64
N ARG A 855 -10.95 34.11 -11.46
CA ARG A 855 -9.50 34.15 -11.16
C ARG A 855 -8.63 33.62 -12.31
N HIS A 856 -9.19 32.84 -13.23
CA HIS A 856 -8.46 32.22 -14.35
C HIS A 856 -7.17 31.50 -13.88
N GLY A 857 -7.27 30.74 -12.79
CA GLY A 857 -6.16 29.98 -12.24
C GLY A 857 -5.68 28.88 -13.19
N VAL A 858 -4.37 28.64 -13.17
CA VAL A 858 -3.67 27.73 -14.09
C VAL A 858 -3.86 26.28 -13.65
N LEU A 859 -4.22 25.40 -14.57
CA LEU A 859 -4.23 23.96 -14.33
C LEU A 859 -2.89 23.35 -14.73
N LEU A 860 -2.17 22.72 -13.79
CA LEU A 860 -0.98 21.90 -14.03
C LEU A 860 -1.38 20.44 -13.88
N LEU A 861 -1.19 19.65 -14.94
CA LEU A 861 -1.75 18.30 -15.04
C LEU A 861 -0.72 17.32 -15.61
N SER A 862 -0.44 16.25 -14.86
CA SER A 862 0.33 15.10 -15.34
C SER A 862 -0.21 14.58 -16.67
N GLU A 863 0.66 14.33 -17.64
CA GLU A 863 0.27 13.80 -18.94
C GLU A 863 -0.35 12.38 -18.89
N PHE A 864 -0.19 11.67 -17.76
CA PHE A 864 -0.74 10.33 -17.53
C PHE A 864 -2.13 10.30 -16.86
N ALA A 865 -2.74 11.46 -16.63
CA ALA A 865 -4.15 11.55 -16.27
C ALA A 865 -5.04 11.61 -17.53
N GLY A 866 -6.14 10.86 -17.58
CA GLY A 866 -7.02 10.80 -18.76
C GLY A 866 -7.49 12.18 -19.27
N ALA A 867 -7.76 13.14 -18.38
CA ALA A 867 -8.10 14.53 -18.74
C ALA A 867 -7.04 15.23 -19.61
N ALA A 868 -5.75 14.90 -19.45
CA ALA A 868 -4.68 15.46 -20.26
C ALA A 868 -4.78 15.06 -21.74
N SER A 869 -5.54 14.01 -22.07
CA SER A 869 -5.84 13.66 -23.48
C SER A 869 -6.79 14.65 -24.17
N PHE A 870 -7.47 15.52 -23.41
CA PHE A 870 -8.49 16.44 -23.91
C PHE A 870 -8.25 17.91 -23.53
N MET A 871 -7.62 18.16 -22.37
CA MET A 871 -7.42 19.51 -21.80
C MET A 871 -6.05 20.13 -22.13
N LYS A 872 -5.21 19.43 -22.91
CA LYS A 872 -3.80 19.77 -23.21
C LYS A 872 -3.55 21.18 -23.74
N GLU A 873 -4.49 21.77 -24.48
CA GLU A 873 -4.35 23.12 -25.03
C GLU A 873 -4.51 24.22 -23.97
N GLY A 874 -5.27 23.95 -22.89
CA GLY A 874 -5.51 24.90 -21.81
C GLY A 874 -4.61 24.70 -20.59
N CYS A 875 -4.29 23.46 -20.22
CA CYS A 875 -3.41 23.17 -19.07
C CYS A 875 -1.91 23.29 -19.40
N ILE A 876 -1.07 23.27 -18.37
CA ILE A 876 0.36 22.98 -18.48
C ILE A 876 0.54 21.48 -18.20
N THR A 877 1.02 20.72 -19.18
CA THR A 877 1.36 19.30 -18.99
C THR A 877 2.84 19.08 -18.75
N PHE A 878 3.17 18.15 -17.87
CA PHE A 878 4.52 17.73 -17.52
C PHE A 878 4.54 16.21 -17.25
N HIS A 879 5.69 15.57 -17.41
CA HIS A 879 5.91 14.19 -17.01
C HIS A 879 6.15 14.13 -15.48
N PRO A 880 5.31 13.45 -14.67
CA PRO A 880 5.33 13.57 -13.21
C PRO A 880 6.62 13.07 -12.53
N ALA A 881 7.38 12.19 -13.19
CA ALA A 881 8.70 11.76 -12.70
C ALA A 881 9.86 12.65 -13.18
N ASN A 882 9.64 13.65 -14.06
CA ASN A 882 10.66 14.63 -14.43
C ASN A 882 10.57 15.84 -13.50
N MET A 883 11.52 15.92 -12.56
CA MET A 883 11.57 16.99 -11.57
C MET A 883 11.76 18.38 -12.18
N SER A 884 12.53 18.50 -13.28
CA SER A 884 12.74 19.80 -13.93
C SER A 884 11.44 20.30 -14.55
N GLU A 885 10.77 19.48 -15.37
CA GLU A 885 9.49 19.86 -15.98
C GLU A 885 8.43 20.26 -14.93
N MET A 886 8.38 19.57 -13.78
CA MET A 886 7.45 19.95 -12.71
C MET A 886 7.80 21.31 -12.09
N VAL A 887 9.09 21.57 -11.83
CA VAL A 887 9.58 22.86 -11.30
C VAL A 887 9.35 24.00 -12.30
N ASP A 888 9.69 23.77 -13.57
CA ASP A 888 9.51 24.70 -14.67
C ASP A 888 8.01 25.02 -14.90
N ALA A 889 7.13 24.01 -14.81
CA ALA A 889 5.68 24.17 -14.90
C ALA A 889 5.09 24.95 -13.71
N ILE A 890 5.55 24.67 -12.47
CA ILE A 890 5.14 25.43 -11.27
C ILE A 890 5.57 26.90 -11.41
N HIS A 891 6.81 27.14 -11.81
CA HIS A 891 7.33 28.50 -12.06
C HIS A 891 6.52 29.21 -13.16
N GLN A 892 6.26 28.55 -14.29
CA GLN A 892 5.43 29.09 -15.37
C GLN A 892 4.02 29.45 -14.88
N ALA A 893 3.39 28.60 -14.07
CA ALA A 893 2.02 28.84 -13.58
C ALA A 893 1.92 30.06 -12.65
N VAL A 894 2.88 30.25 -11.73
CA VAL A 894 2.84 31.37 -10.78
C VAL A 894 3.28 32.70 -11.41
N THR A 895 4.00 32.67 -12.53
CA THR A 895 4.49 33.85 -13.28
C THR A 895 3.69 34.20 -14.54
N MET A 896 2.69 33.40 -14.91
CA MET A 896 1.87 33.59 -16.12
C MET A 896 1.12 34.93 -16.15
N SER A 897 1.00 35.54 -17.34
CA SER A 897 0.19 36.74 -17.56
C SER A 897 -1.30 36.48 -17.35
N ASP A 898 -2.07 37.50 -16.97
CA ASP A 898 -3.52 37.35 -16.78
C ASP A 898 -4.26 37.17 -18.12
N GLU A 899 -3.68 37.63 -19.23
CA GLU A 899 -4.11 37.38 -20.60
C GLU A 899 -3.97 35.90 -20.99
N ASP A 900 -2.79 35.29 -20.80
CA ASP A 900 -2.54 33.87 -21.09
C ASP A 900 -3.39 32.96 -20.21
N ARG A 901 -3.49 33.31 -18.91
CA ARG A 901 -4.36 32.65 -17.93
C ARG A 901 -5.82 32.63 -18.40
N LYS A 902 -6.35 33.78 -18.83
CA LYS A 902 -7.71 33.89 -19.32
C LYS A 902 -7.94 33.07 -20.60
N SER A 903 -7.04 33.20 -21.58
CA SER A 903 -7.10 32.44 -22.84
C SER A 903 -7.16 30.93 -22.59
N ARG A 904 -6.28 30.43 -21.71
CA ARG A 904 -6.26 29.02 -21.27
C ARG A 904 -7.53 28.61 -20.54
N TYR A 905 -8.03 29.46 -19.63
CA TYR A 905 -9.27 29.21 -18.91
C TYR A 905 -10.48 29.08 -19.85
N GLU A 906 -10.61 29.95 -20.86
CA GLU A 906 -11.73 29.90 -21.80
C GLU A 906 -11.79 28.58 -22.59
N THR A 907 -10.63 28.05 -23.02
CA THR A 907 -10.52 26.71 -23.63
C THR A 907 -10.93 25.59 -22.68
N LEU A 908 -10.42 25.59 -21.43
CA LEU A 908 -10.77 24.57 -20.43
C LEU A 908 -12.26 24.63 -20.04
N ARG A 909 -12.80 25.84 -19.88
CA ARG A 909 -14.21 26.09 -19.58
C ARG A 909 -15.11 25.49 -20.65
N HIS A 910 -14.86 25.81 -21.92
CA HIS A 910 -15.65 25.31 -23.03
C HIS A 910 -15.66 23.76 -23.08
N PHE A 911 -14.51 23.13 -22.79
CA PHE A 911 -14.43 21.67 -22.72
C PHE A 911 -15.31 21.06 -21.62
N ILE A 912 -15.27 21.61 -20.39
CA ILE A 912 -16.05 21.04 -19.26
C ILE A 912 -17.55 21.34 -19.35
N GLU A 913 -17.94 22.50 -19.89
CA GLU A 913 -19.35 22.83 -20.18
C GLU A 913 -19.91 21.92 -21.29
N THR A 914 -19.07 21.53 -22.25
CA THR A 914 -19.46 20.66 -23.37
C THR A 914 -19.47 19.18 -23.01
N ASN A 915 -18.77 18.73 -21.96
CA ASN A 915 -18.59 17.31 -21.61
C ASN A 915 -18.90 17.06 -20.13
N THR A 916 -20.19 17.09 -19.80
CA THR A 916 -20.73 16.91 -18.46
C THR A 916 -21.01 15.44 -18.12
N SER A 917 -21.18 15.15 -16.82
CA SER A 917 -21.64 13.85 -16.31
C SER A 917 -22.96 13.41 -16.95
N ALA A 918 -23.91 14.33 -17.15
CA ALA A 918 -25.20 14.04 -17.78
C ALA A 918 -25.01 13.56 -19.23
N LYS A 919 -24.23 14.29 -20.04
CA LYS A 919 -23.94 13.94 -21.42
C LYS A 919 -23.21 12.58 -21.55
N TRP A 920 -22.33 12.27 -20.60
CA TRP A 920 -21.67 10.96 -20.51
C TRP A 920 -22.69 9.82 -20.35
N GLY A 921 -23.64 9.97 -19.40
CA GLY A 921 -24.70 8.99 -19.17
C GLY A 921 -25.70 8.88 -20.33
N GLU A 922 -26.10 10.01 -20.91
CA GLU A 922 -26.96 10.06 -22.10
C GLU A 922 -26.30 9.35 -23.28
N SER A 923 -25.02 9.64 -23.57
CA SER A 923 -24.27 8.99 -24.66
C SER A 923 -24.13 7.48 -24.47
N PHE A 924 -23.86 7.02 -23.25
CA PHE A 924 -23.72 5.59 -22.96
C PHE A 924 -25.05 4.84 -23.10
N ILE A 925 -26.12 5.36 -22.50
CA ILE A 925 -27.45 4.75 -22.56
C ILE A 925 -28.04 4.82 -23.97
N GLU A 926 -27.75 5.86 -24.76
CA GLU A 926 -28.08 5.89 -26.19
C GLU A 926 -27.38 4.77 -26.98
N THR A 927 -26.09 4.53 -26.77
CA THR A 927 -25.35 3.47 -27.49
C THR A 927 -25.84 2.08 -27.08
N LEU A 928 -26.02 1.83 -25.78
CA LEU A 928 -26.60 0.57 -25.26
C LEU A 928 -28.01 0.33 -25.80
N THR A 929 -28.82 1.39 -25.90
CA THR A 929 -30.16 1.36 -26.50
C THR A 929 -30.10 1.01 -27.99
N LYS A 930 -29.25 1.68 -28.77
CA LYS A 930 -29.17 1.51 -30.23
C LYS A 930 -28.69 0.11 -30.63
N HIS A 931 -27.86 -0.53 -29.82
CA HIS A 931 -27.42 -1.90 -30.06
C HIS A 931 -28.62 -2.87 -29.96
N VAL A 932 -29.34 -2.87 -28.84
CA VAL A 932 -30.48 -3.80 -28.60
C VAL A 932 -31.71 -3.48 -29.47
N ASP A 933 -31.98 -2.20 -29.77
CA ASP A 933 -33.05 -1.84 -30.73
C ASP A 933 -32.65 -2.08 -32.20
N GLY A 934 -31.37 -2.36 -32.48
CA GLY A 934 -30.82 -2.57 -33.83
C GLY A 934 -30.85 -4.00 -34.35
N GLU A 935 -31.13 -4.99 -33.49
CA GLU A 935 -31.17 -6.43 -33.83
C GLU A 935 -32.59 -6.95 -34.19
N ASN A 936 -33.55 -6.06 -34.49
CA ASN A 936 -34.96 -6.40 -34.84
C ASN A 936 -35.35 -6.00 -36.28
#